data_AF-A0A356KEN9-F1
#
_entry.id   AF-A0A356KEN9-F1
#
_cell.length_a   1.000
_cell.length_b   1.000
_cell.length_c   1.000
_cell.angle_alpha   90.00
_cell.angle_beta   90.00
_cell.angle_gamma   90.00
#
_symmetry.space_group_name_H-M   'P 1'
#
loop_
_entity.id
_entity.type
_entity.pdbx_description
1 polymer ?
#
loop_
_entity_poly.entity_id
_entity_poly.type
_entity_poly.pdbx_seq_one_letter_code
_entity_poly.pdbx_strand_id
1 'polypeptide(L)'
;MGGTFDVAGATQALELLEEEKLYGSLTVSDGLIDLCCFFTRGGLRVISSGRNLPSLRARLVADGLLGEKDARKVAQVINSTRGKDVKDEREILIRELHWKPNDVDEVVAELLEESLLDCLFWDDPQFEVSTGEPNMEIMQRTDLSALTLSIGVGKLITSIKNRLRSVSEIRRTVASLDVVAEPTAKGRSAVDEGLPLGDGRPGRQRLRFIRTVVKEPGLDARTLGHRVKIGELEVATRLHELSTRGYLNVTRKPRSKKEEMARIREMEEAIDQALNQLLRRNRLAKNSAAVGDEARAARHLARAGGLLMQDGRADEAVRTFSQALRHSEDDLEAREGFVQGLWATGKKEQAARESEQLGQRYLSLNLPGRARRVLERALGYEEQTSTLSLFVESLVRLKRTKAAADAGQRLVNRLRREGREGDAQEVAGRLMALGDDEDRRRLARAAGVNRKALAALVVIGALLGAGFYPLQMRAQAQGDYKLAVRSVQDELAQAQSWDKVGPAVQRSLDLLRPLSAGESKIALRARDATRRLENIQADLQRADRLVGGLPWQESADAEFLLSDVEQLATKVESEALSAPLITLKQELQTYQKEFQRRRALLSSMGLGDESFAAARQLREEFSKLPSGLEMAFVPIKVTSEPSGATVTVDGVEFNRQTPDATLNMPLRGSVRVEVWLADHETRERELSFDELEGPVVHFELEPKGGRPRPTRTPKPRPTRSPTPTRSPSPKPTRKPRPRPSPTRSKPAYVAQVELREGYLKGSPPRGMSVTYEEERDFFKEIRLNNRYRVYIQPVNLIEGQKVYMTGWRITIYVRRRAGWKPERPRVFELDERYLRLVTLHPGRKLHVGRFSRTVHLDLEYAREVAEEGIERMLIELQRGERR
;
A
#
# COMPACT_ATOMS: atom_id res chain seq x y z
N MET A 1 19.18 21.41 1.96
CA MET A 1 18.67 22.50 1.08
C MET A 1 17.75 21.88 0.03
N GLY A 2 16.61 22.48 -0.33
CA GLY A 2 15.75 21.95 -1.38
C GLY A 2 15.08 23.03 -2.23
N GLY A 3 14.60 22.66 -3.40
CA GLY A 3 13.97 23.57 -4.36
C GLY A 3 13.60 22.91 -5.68
N THR A 4 13.27 23.70 -6.69
CA THR A 4 13.00 23.20 -8.06
C THR A 4 14.32 22.91 -8.76
N PHE A 5 14.44 21.75 -9.40
CA PHE A 5 15.65 21.30 -10.10
C PHE A 5 15.66 21.86 -11.53
N ASP A 6 15.80 23.18 -11.64
CA ASP A 6 16.09 23.84 -12.90
C ASP A 6 17.60 24.06 -13.11
N VAL A 7 18.00 24.79 -14.14
CA VAL A 7 19.44 25.01 -14.42
C VAL A 7 20.11 25.74 -13.26
N ALA A 8 19.43 26.70 -12.62
CA ALA A 8 19.95 27.43 -11.48
C ALA A 8 19.98 26.54 -10.23
N GLY A 9 18.89 25.82 -9.95
CA GLY A 9 18.80 24.88 -8.84
C GLY A 9 19.82 23.74 -8.94
N ALA A 10 20.04 23.19 -10.14
CA ALA A 10 21.07 22.18 -10.38
C ALA A 10 22.48 22.75 -10.18
N THR A 11 22.75 23.96 -10.68
CA THR A 11 24.04 24.64 -10.45
C THR A 11 24.30 24.83 -8.96
N GLN A 12 23.32 25.37 -8.23
CA GLN A 12 23.40 25.61 -6.80
C GLN A 12 23.56 24.31 -6.00
N ALA A 13 22.85 23.25 -6.38
CA ALA A 13 22.97 21.93 -5.75
C ALA A 13 24.38 21.35 -5.89
N LEU A 14 24.98 21.48 -7.08
CA LEU A 14 26.34 21.01 -7.36
C LEU A 14 27.39 21.86 -6.65
N GLU A 15 27.22 23.18 -6.61
CA GLU A 15 28.12 24.09 -5.87
C GLU A 15 28.11 23.79 -4.36
N LEU A 16 26.94 23.57 -3.78
CA LEU A 16 26.82 23.18 -2.37
C LEU A 16 27.53 21.85 -2.09
N LEU A 17 27.43 20.87 -2.99
CA LEU A 17 28.15 19.60 -2.85
C LEU A 17 29.66 19.77 -3.00
N GLU A 18 30.13 20.65 -3.89
CA GLU A 18 31.56 20.99 -4.04
C GLU A 18 32.11 21.66 -2.77
N GLU A 19 31.36 22.60 -2.17
CA GLU A 19 31.71 23.25 -0.89
C GLU A 19 31.87 22.23 0.25
N GLU A 20 31.00 21.20 0.26
CA GLU A 20 31.04 20.09 1.21
C GLU A 20 32.01 18.97 0.81
N LYS A 21 32.98 19.27 -0.07
CA LYS A 21 34.04 18.34 -0.53
C LYS A 21 33.49 17.05 -1.12
N LEU A 22 32.35 17.14 -1.81
CA LEU A 22 31.65 16.02 -2.44
C LEU A 22 31.25 14.96 -1.42
N TYR A 23 30.67 15.40 -0.30
CA TYR A 23 30.19 14.53 0.75
C TYR A 23 28.74 14.84 1.13
N GLY A 24 27.82 13.97 0.74
CA GLY A 24 26.39 14.18 0.93
C GLY A 24 25.54 13.40 -0.07
N SER A 25 24.30 13.84 -0.26
CA SER A 25 23.40 13.27 -1.26
C SER A 25 22.60 14.35 -1.98
N LEU A 26 22.41 14.19 -3.29
CA LEU A 26 21.45 14.95 -4.09
C LEU A 26 20.35 14.01 -4.56
N THR A 27 19.12 14.26 -4.11
CA THR A 27 17.94 13.55 -4.62
C THR A 27 17.13 14.49 -5.50
N VAL A 28 16.76 14.03 -6.69
CA VAL A 28 15.85 14.71 -7.61
C VAL A 28 14.61 13.83 -7.81
N SER A 29 13.42 14.42 -7.82
CA SER A 29 12.16 13.69 -7.96
C SER A 29 11.17 14.43 -8.85
N ASP A 30 10.50 13.69 -9.74
CA ASP A 30 9.32 14.15 -10.48
C ASP A 30 8.00 13.67 -9.88
N GLY A 31 8.05 13.10 -8.68
CA GLY A 31 6.93 12.51 -7.96
C GLY A 31 6.66 11.04 -8.28
N LEU A 32 7.08 10.55 -9.44
CA LEU A 32 6.98 9.12 -9.80
C LEU A 32 8.37 8.49 -9.88
N ILE A 33 9.31 9.21 -10.49
CA ILE A 33 10.71 8.83 -10.66
C ILE A 33 11.55 9.63 -9.68
N ASP A 34 12.46 8.93 -8.99
CA ASP A 34 13.44 9.54 -8.11
C ASP A 34 14.85 9.12 -8.56
N LEU A 35 15.77 10.08 -8.66
CA LEU A 35 17.20 9.85 -8.85
C LEU A 35 17.93 10.32 -7.60
N CYS A 36 18.70 9.45 -6.94
CA CYS A 36 19.51 9.82 -5.79
C CYS A 36 20.99 9.58 -6.08
N CYS A 37 21.78 10.64 -5.95
CA CYS A 37 23.22 10.67 -6.11
C CYS A 37 23.89 10.74 -4.74
N PHE A 38 24.53 9.66 -4.31
CA PHE A 38 25.30 9.59 -3.06
C PHE A 38 26.77 9.90 -3.31
N PHE A 39 27.22 11.03 -2.80
CA PHE A 39 28.61 11.47 -2.87
C PHE A 39 29.34 10.99 -1.61
N THR A 40 30.28 10.07 -1.81
CA THR A 40 31.08 9.49 -0.74
C THR A 40 32.55 9.84 -0.95
N ARG A 41 33.38 9.68 0.09
CA ARG A 41 34.84 9.87 -0.03
C ARG A 41 35.49 8.97 -1.08
N GLY A 42 34.86 7.85 -1.42
CA GLY A 42 35.39 6.85 -2.36
C GLY A 42 34.76 6.86 -3.75
N GLY A 43 33.87 7.82 -4.05
CA GLY A 43 33.18 7.89 -5.34
C GLY A 43 31.73 8.34 -5.25
N LEU A 44 31.02 8.20 -6.36
CA LEU A 44 29.61 8.54 -6.54
C LEU A 44 28.81 7.26 -6.80
N ARG A 45 27.76 7.03 -6.02
CA ARG A 45 26.78 5.98 -6.30
C ARG A 45 25.44 6.62 -6.63
N VAL A 46 24.90 6.31 -7.80
CA VAL A 46 23.60 6.80 -8.24
C VAL A 46 22.61 5.66 -8.24
N ILE A 47 21.44 5.89 -7.65
CA ILE A 47 20.32 4.95 -7.67
C ILE A 47 19.09 5.61 -8.24
N SER A 48 18.19 4.81 -8.82
CA SER A 48 16.92 5.30 -9.36
C SER A 48 15.76 4.43 -8.91
N SER A 49 14.65 5.08 -8.55
CA SER A 49 13.34 4.47 -8.26
C SER A 49 12.32 4.93 -9.29
N GLY A 50 11.39 4.05 -9.68
CA GLY A 50 10.38 4.31 -10.73
C GLY A 50 10.88 4.16 -12.17
N ARG A 51 12.20 4.22 -12.39
CA ARG A 51 12.83 3.97 -13.71
C ARG A 51 14.20 3.30 -13.55
N ASN A 52 14.56 2.42 -14.48
CA ASN A 52 15.90 1.86 -14.53
C ASN A 52 16.90 2.87 -15.11
N LEU A 53 18.09 2.94 -14.51
CA LEU A 53 19.21 3.69 -15.08
C LEU A 53 19.62 3.08 -16.43
N PRO A 54 20.25 3.88 -17.33
CA PRO A 54 20.84 3.36 -18.55
C PRO A 54 21.80 2.19 -18.26
N SER A 55 21.68 1.10 -19.01
CA SER A 55 22.59 -0.04 -18.87
C SER A 55 23.95 0.31 -19.49
N LEU A 56 24.99 0.23 -18.67
CA LEU A 56 26.39 0.38 -19.07
C LEU A 56 26.74 -0.62 -20.19
N ARG A 57 26.31 -1.87 -20.03
CA ARG A 57 26.45 -2.90 -21.06
C ARG A 57 25.77 -2.49 -22.38
N ALA A 58 24.53 -2.00 -22.33
CA ALA A 58 23.82 -1.61 -23.53
C ALA A 58 24.50 -0.44 -24.25
N ARG A 59 25.04 0.52 -23.49
CA ARG A 59 25.83 1.65 -24.03
C ARG A 59 27.09 1.16 -24.73
N LEU A 60 27.90 0.34 -24.05
CA LEU A 60 29.14 -0.19 -24.62
C LEU A 60 28.91 -1.02 -25.90
N VAL A 61 27.80 -1.77 -25.98
CA VAL A 61 27.41 -2.48 -27.22
C VAL A 61 27.03 -1.50 -28.32
N ALA A 62 26.26 -0.46 -28.01
CA ALA A 62 25.83 0.55 -28.98
C ALA A 62 27.00 1.36 -29.55
N ASP A 63 28.06 1.55 -28.76
CA ASP A 63 29.28 2.25 -29.17
C ASP A 63 30.28 1.30 -29.86
N GLY A 64 29.97 0.01 -29.95
CA GLY A 64 30.84 -1.00 -30.57
C GLY A 64 32.07 -1.35 -29.72
N LEU A 65 32.10 -0.93 -28.46
CA LEU A 65 33.19 -1.17 -27.52
C LEU A 65 33.09 -2.56 -26.86
N LEU A 66 31.87 -3.11 -26.74
CA LEU A 66 31.61 -4.44 -26.17
C LEU A 66 30.97 -5.36 -27.21
N GLY A 67 31.63 -6.48 -27.51
CA GLY A 67 31.11 -7.49 -28.41
C GLY A 67 29.89 -8.24 -27.86
N GLU A 68 29.04 -8.78 -28.74
CA GLU A 68 27.81 -9.49 -28.33
C GLU A 68 28.06 -10.65 -27.36
N LYS A 69 29.16 -11.39 -27.54
CA LYS A 69 29.51 -12.53 -26.68
C LYS A 69 29.75 -12.09 -25.23
N ASP A 70 30.50 -11.01 -25.05
CA ASP A 70 30.79 -10.47 -23.73
C ASP A 70 29.55 -9.82 -23.11
N ALA A 71 28.73 -9.14 -23.92
CA ALA A 71 27.44 -8.63 -23.48
C ALA A 71 26.48 -9.75 -23.01
N ARG A 72 26.50 -10.93 -23.65
CA ARG A 72 25.74 -12.10 -23.18
C ARG A 72 26.31 -12.64 -21.87
N LYS A 73 27.64 -12.67 -21.71
CA LYS A 73 28.30 -13.09 -20.47
C LYS A 73 27.90 -12.17 -19.30
N VAL A 74 27.94 -10.84 -19.48
CA VAL A 74 27.50 -9.88 -18.46
C VAL A 74 26.04 -10.12 -18.06
N ALA A 75 25.13 -10.28 -19.03
CA ALA A 75 23.73 -10.57 -18.74
C ALA A 75 23.53 -11.91 -18.01
N GLN A 76 24.30 -12.93 -18.36
CA GLN A 76 24.23 -14.24 -17.71
C GLN A 76 24.66 -14.14 -16.25
N VAL A 77 25.72 -13.39 -15.94
CA VAL A 77 26.20 -13.16 -14.55
C VAL A 77 25.16 -12.40 -13.73
N ILE A 78 24.54 -11.35 -14.30
CA ILE A 78 23.46 -10.59 -13.64
C ILE A 78 22.27 -11.51 -13.33
N ASN A 79 21.88 -12.35 -14.30
CA ASN A 79 20.73 -13.25 -14.13
C ASN A 79 21.00 -14.39 -13.12
N SER A 80 22.26 -14.85 -13.01
CA SER A 80 22.63 -15.93 -12.08
C SER A 80 22.83 -15.46 -10.63
N THR A 81 23.04 -14.15 -10.40
CA THR A 81 23.29 -13.56 -9.06
C THR A 81 22.05 -12.97 -8.37
N ARG A 82 20.85 -13.12 -8.95
CA ARG A 82 19.59 -12.66 -8.33
C ARG A 82 19.38 -13.31 -6.94
N GLY A 83 19.66 -12.55 -5.88
CA GLY A 83 19.19 -12.83 -4.52
C GLY A 83 20.23 -12.83 -3.39
N LYS A 84 21.55 -12.77 -3.64
CA LYS A 84 22.55 -12.76 -2.54
C LYS A 84 23.71 -11.78 -2.68
N ASP A 85 23.99 -11.26 -3.87
CA ASP A 85 25.02 -10.23 -4.09
C ASP A 85 24.89 -9.71 -5.53
N VAL A 86 23.99 -8.74 -5.76
CA VAL A 86 23.82 -8.18 -7.10
C VAL A 86 25.05 -7.30 -7.39
N LYS A 87 26.02 -7.88 -8.10
CA LYS A 87 27.20 -7.15 -8.58
C LYS A 87 26.76 -6.12 -9.63
N ASP A 88 27.23 -4.87 -9.48
CA ASP A 88 27.05 -3.79 -10.44
C ASP A 88 27.62 -4.21 -11.82
N GLU A 89 27.01 -3.78 -12.94
CA GLU A 89 27.50 -4.05 -14.30
C GLU A 89 28.98 -3.66 -14.43
N ARG A 90 29.37 -2.57 -13.77
CA ARG A 90 30.77 -2.12 -13.68
C ARG A 90 31.69 -3.18 -13.08
N GLU A 91 31.32 -3.78 -11.95
CA GLU A 91 32.18 -4.77 -11.28
C GLU A 91 32.33 -6.04 -12.12
N ILE A 92 31.29 -6.42 -12.85
CA ILE A 92 31.31 -7.58 -13.76
C ILE A 92 32.28 -7.32 -14.91
N LEU A 93 32.23 -6.13 -15.53
CA LEU A 93 33.15 -5.75 -16.60
C LEU A 93 34.62 -5.77 -16.14
N ILE A 94 34.90 -5.23 -14.94
CA ILE A 94 36.26 -5.17 -14.40
C ILE A 94 36.75 -6.55 -13.96
N ARG A 95 35.96 -7.31 -13.19
CA ARG A 95 36.41 -8.55 -12.57
C ARG A 95 36.32 -9.76 -13.51
N GLU A 96 35.24 -9.88 -14.27
CA GLU A 96 34.93 -11.08 -15.08
C GLU A 96 35.36 -10.95 -16.54
N LEU A 97 35.55 -9.72 -17.02
CA LEU A 97 35.98 -9.41 -18.39
C LEU A 97 37.31 -8.64 -18.44
N HIS A 98 37.92 -8.34 -17.29
CA HIS A 98 39.23 -7.69 -17.18
C HIS A 98 39.35 -6.34 -17.90
N TRP A 99 38.24 -5.59 -18.00
CA TRP A 99 38.28 -4.22 -18.51
C TRP A 99 39.07 -3.31 -17.57
N LYS A 100 39.79 -2.33 -18.14
CA LYS A 100 40.49 -1.33 -17.34
C LYS A 100 39.46 -0.47 -16.59
N PRO A 101 39.61 -0.27 -15.28
CA PRO A 101 38.65 0.53 -14.50
C PRO A 101 38.40 1.93 -15.08
N ASN A 102 39.45 2.60 -15.57
CA ASN A 102 39.34 3.95 -16.13
C ASN A 102 38.43 4.02 -17.37
N ASP A 103 38.54 3.05 -18.28
CA ASP A 103 37.75 3.03 -19.52
C ASP A 103 36.27 2.77 -19.21
N VAL A 104 35.99 1.95 -18.19
CA VAL A 104 34.63 1.70 -17.70
C VAL A 104 34.08 2.94 -16.99
N ASP A 105 34.89 3.57 -16.13
CA ASP A 105 34.52 4.76 -15.36
C ASP A 105 34.23 5.97 -16.26
N GLU A 106 34.91 6.11 -17.40
CA GLU A 106 34.63 7.16 -18.40
C GLU A 106 33.20 7.02 -18.97
N VAL A 107 32.82 5.81 -19.39
CA VAL A 107 31.47 5.55 -19.92
C VAL A 107 30.41 5.65 -18.82
N VAL A 108 30.72 5.21 -17.60
CA VAL A 108 29.81 5.42 -16.45
C VAL A 108 29.63 6.92 -16.18
N ALA A 109 30.69 7.72 -16.21
CA ALA A 109 30.59 9.16 -16.01
C ALA A 109 29.68 9.82 -17.06
N GLU A 110 29.80 9.45 -18.33
CA GLU A 110 28.88 9.92 -19.39
C GLU A 110 27.41 9.54 -19.11
N LEU A 111 27.15 8.30 -18.70
CA LEU A 111 25.79 7.84 -18.39
C LEU A 111 25.20 8.54 -17.17
N LEU A 112 26.02 8.81 -16.15
CA LEU A 112 25.60 9.55 -14.96
C LEU A 112 25.34 11.03 -15.27
N GLU A 113 26.18 11.63 -16.12
CA GLU A 113 25.98 12.98 -16.64
C GLU A 113 24.67 13.10 -17.42
N GLU A 114 24.41 12.18 -18.37
CA GLU A 114 23.15 12.13 -19.12
C GLU A 114 21.96 11.93 -18.18
N SER A 115 22.06 11.02 -17.21
CA SER A 115 20.95 10.71 -16.28
C SER A 115 20.59 11.91 -15.40
N LEU A 116 21.58 12.67 -14.92
CA LEU A 116 21.33 13.86 -14.10
C LEU A 116 20.78 15.02 -14.94
N LEU A 117 21.26 15.20 -16.18
CA LEU A 117 20.77 16.23 -17.08
C LEU A 117 19.36 15.91 -17.61
N ASP A 118 19.02 14.63 -17.79
CA ASP A 118 17.67 14.16 -18.13
C ASP A 118 16.63 14.68 -17.11
N CYS A 119 17.00 14.73 -15.82
CA CYS A 119 16.13 15.24 -14.76
C CYS A 119 15.63 16.67 -14.99
N LEU A 120 16.35 17.50 -15.74
CA LEU A 120 15.96 18.89 -16.03
C LEU A 120 14.71 19.00 -16.91
N PHE A 121 14.36 17.92 -17.61
CA PHE A 121 13.20 17.84 -18.51
C PHE A 121 12.05 17.01 -17.94
N TRP A 122 12.21 16.54 -16.70
CA TRP A 122 11.11 15.98 -15.95
C TRP A 122 10.02 17.03 -15.74
N ASP A 123 8.81 16.58 -15.42
CA ASP A 123 7.75 17.52 -15.10
C ASP A 123 8.01 18.11 -13.71
N ASP A 124 8.12 19.43 -13.58
CA ASP A 124 8.31 20.16 -12.30
C ASP A 124 9.28 19.48 -11.30
N PRO A 125 10.51 19.10 -11.71
CA PRO A 125 11.40 18.32 -10.88
C PRO A 125 11.77 19.12 -9.62
N GLN A 126 11.74 18.46 -8.47
CA GLN A 126 12.17 19.02 -7.20
C GLN A 126 13.43 18.30 -6.74
N PHE A 127 14.30 18.99 -6.01
CA PHE A 127 15.51 18.40 -5.46
C PHE A 127 15.68 18.70 -3.98
N GLU A 128 16.47 17.84 -3.34
CA GLU A 128 16.99 18.02 -2.01
C GLU A 128 18.47 17.61 -1.96
N VAL A 129 19.29 18.51 -1.43
CA VAL A 129 20.68 18.25 -1.04
C VAL A 129 20.74 18.07 0.47
N SER A 130 21.28 16.93 0.88
CA SER A 130 21.66 16.65 2.27
C SER A 130 23.18 16.61 2.39
N THR A 131 23.71 17.30 3.39
CA THR A 131 25.13 17.32 3.72
C THR A 131 25.42 16.32 4.83
N GLY A 132 26.48 15.53 4.72
CA GLY A 132 26.86 14.54 5.73
C GLY A 132 26.69 13.09 5.27
N GLU A 133 26.53 12.18 6.23
CA GLU A 133 26.45 10.75 5.93
C GLU A 133 25.17 10.43 5.15
N PRO A 134 25.28 9.81 3.96
CA PRO A 134 24.12 9.41 3.18
C PRO A 134 23.32 8.35 3.93
N ASN A 135 22.01 8.31 3.69
CA ASN A 135 21.14 7.30 4.30
C ASN A 135 21.54 5.89 3.85
N MET A 136 22.16 5.14 4.77
CA MET A 136 22.71 3.80 4.52
C MET A 136 21.64 2.78 4.13
N GLU A 137 20.42 2.90 4.66
CA GLU A 137 19.32 1.98 4.32
C GLU A 137 18.97 2.10 2.83
N ILE A 138 18.89 3.33 2.32
CA ILE A 138 18.62 3.60 0.91
C ILE A 138 19.80 3.16 0.05
N MET A 139 21.03 3.45 0.49
CA MET A 139 22.25 3.08 -0.25
C MET A 139 22.40 1.56 -0.45
N GLN A 140 21.92 0.77 0.51
CA GLN A 140 21.98 -0.70 0.53
C GLN A 140 20.82 -1.40 -0.20
N ARG A 141 19.85 -0.66 -0.73
CA ARG A 141 18.75 -1.26 -1.50
C ARG A 141 19.26 -1.91 -2.78
N THR A 142 19.11 -3.23 -2.87
CA THR A 142 19.50 -4.05 -4.03
C THR A 142 18.37 -4.25 -5.03
N ASP A 143 17.15 -3.86 -4.66
CA ASP A 143 15.96 -3.93 -5.52
C ASP A 143 15.89 -2.76 -6.52
N LEU A 144 16.76 -1.78 -6.38
CA LEU A 144 16.83 -0.59 -7.21
C LEU A 144 17.95 -0.68 -8.26
N SER A 145 17.76 0.06 -9.36
CA SER A 145 18.82 0.25 -10.36
C SER A 145 19.90 1.15 -9.78
N ALA A 146 21.17 0.74 -9.90
CA ALA A 146 22.32 1.47 -9.37
C ALA A 146 23.47 1.53 -10.38
N LEU A 147 24.22 2.63 -10.36
CA LEU A 147 25.48 2.82 -11.08
C LEU A 147 26.51 3.44 -10.13
N THR A 148 27.74 2.92 -10.15
CA THR A 148 28.81 3.39 -9.26
C THR A 148 29.99 3.93 -10.07
N LEU A 149 30.44 5.14 -9.75
CA LEU A 149 31.65 5.77 -10.28
C LEU A 149 32.70 5.89 -9.16
N SER A 150 33.82 5.20 -9.29
CA SER A 150 34.85 5.19 -8.22
C SER A 150 35.80 6.40 -8.28
N ILE A 151 36.07 6.94 -9.47
CA ILE A 151 37.08 8.00 -9.67
C ILE A 151 36.49 9.08 -10.58
N GLY A 152 36.96 10.32 -10.45
CA GLY A 152 36.65 11.39 -11.42
C GLY A 152 35.36 12.15 -11.14
N VAL A 153 34.77 12.03 -9.95
CA VAL A 153 33.53 12.74 -9.57
C VAL A 153 33.66 14.26 -9.77
N GLY A 154 34.80 14.87 -9.43
CA GLY A 154 35.03 16.30 -9.67
C GLY A 154 35.06 16.69 -11.15
N LYS A 155 35.61 15.82 -12.02
CA LYS A 155 35.59 16.03 -13.48
C LYS A 155 34.16 15.92 -14.02
N LEU A 156 33.40 14.93 -13.55
CA LEU A 156 31.98 14.76 -13.88
C LEU A 156 31.17 16.01 -13.51
N ILE A 157 31.32 16.54 -12.29
CA ILE A 157 30.61 17.76 -11.87
C ILE A 157 30.99 18.96 -12.74
N THR A 158 32.28 19.12 -13.04
CA THR A 158 32.76 20.19 -13.93
C THR A 158 32.13 20.06 -15.33
N SER A 159 32.05 18.84 -15.87
CA SER A 159 31.42 18.54 -17.16
C SER A 159 29.92 18.89 -17.15
N ILE A 160 29.19 18.46 -16.12
CA ILE A 160 27.77 18.78 -15.94
C ILE A 160 27.57 20.31 -15.91
N LYS A 161 28.34 21.04 -15.08
CA LYS A 161 28.24 22.51 -14.97
C LYS A 161 28.49 23.21 -16.31
N ASN A 162 29.44 22.72 -17.11
CA ASN A 162 29.72 23.26 -18.44
C ASN A 162 28.53 23.05 -19.38
N ARG A 163 27.91 21.87 -19.36
CA ARG A 163 26.75 21.55 -20.22
C ARG A 163 25.47 22.23 -19.79
N LEU A 164 25.28 22.52 -18.50
CA LEU A 164 24.11 23.25 -17.99
C LEU A 164 23.88 24.57 -18.75
N ARG A 165 24.94 25.22 -19.24
CA ARG A 165 24.85 26.41 -20.11
C ARG A 165 24.12 26.11 -21.42
N SER A 166 24.53 25.08 -22.16
CA SER A 166 23.86 24.66 -23.40
C SER A 166 22.42 24.19 -23.15
N VAL A 167 22.17 23.51 -22.03
CA VAL A 167 20.83 23.02 -21.67
C VAL A 167 19.88 24.18 -21.37
N SER A 168 20.39 25.32 -20.88
CA SER A 168 19.58 26.50 -20.64
C SER A 168 18.88 27.02 -21.90
N GLU A 169 19.52 26.94 -23.06
CA GLU A 169 18.92 27.35 -24.34
C GLU A 169 17.83 26.37 -24.77
N ILE A 170 18.08 25.07 -24.63
CA ILE A 170 17.11 24.00 -24.94
C ILE A 170 15.86 24.17 -24.07
N ARG A 171 16.02 24.44 -22.78
CA ARG A 171 14.90 24.62 -21.84
C ARG A 171 14.02 25.82 -22.13
N ARG A 172 14.53 26.85 -22.81
CA ARG A 172 13.70 27.99 -23.25
C ARG A 172 12.67 27.57 -24.29
N THR A 173 12.98 26.54 -25.09
CA THR A 173 12.04 25.98 -26.08
C THR A 173 11.26 24.80 -25.53
N VAL A 174 11.92 23.92 -24.76
CA VAL A 174 11.34 22.68 -24.23
C VAL A 174 11.54 22.67 -22.72
N ALA A 175 10.61 23.28 -21.99
CA ALA A 175 10.72 23.42 -20.53
C ALA A 175 10.60 22.07 -19.79
N SER A 176 9.81 21.15 -20.33
CA SER A 176 9.65 19.75 -19.91
C SER A 176 9.24 18.89 -21.11
N LEU A 177 9.22 17.57 -20.94
CA LEU A 177 8.72 16.63 -21.96
C LEU A 177 7.19 16.46 -21.97
N ASP A 178 6.43 17.26 -21.21
CA ASP A 178 4.97 17.34 -21.34
C ASP A 178 4.55 18.22 -22.53
N VAL A 179 5.17 17.96 -23.67
CA VAL A 179 4.93 18.64 -24.93
C VAL A 179 4.59 17.63 -26.00
N VAL A 180 3.78 18.05 -26.95
CA VAL A 180 3.44 17.31 -28.15
C VAL A 180 4.20 17.93 -29.32
N ALA A 181 4.76 17.07 -30.16
CA ALA A 181 5.45 17.49 -31.37
C ALA A 181 4.56 17.26 -32.59
N GLU A 182 4.35 18.31 -33.38
CA GLU A 182 3.62 18.24 -34.64
C GLU A 182 4.54 18.60 -35.81
N PRO A 183 4.49 17.84 -36.92
CA PRO A 183 5.29 18.15 -38.09
C PRO A 183 4.68 19.33 -38.85
N THR A 184 5.51 20.34 -39.13
CA THR A 184 5.15 21.45 -40.04
C THR A 184 5.10 20.95 -41.49
N ALA A 185 4.58 21.76 -42.42
CA ALA A 185 4.65 21.47 -43.85
C ALA A 185 6.09 21.22 -44.32
N LYS A 186 7.03 22.07 -43.89
CA LYS A 186 8.47 21.92 -44.16
C LYS A 186 9.03 20.61 -43.59
N GLY A 187 8.57 20.21 -42.40
CA GLY A 187 8.93 18.94 -41.77
C GLY A 187 8.48 17.71 -42.55
N ARG A 188 7.25 17.75 -43.09
CA ARG A 188 6.71 16.67 -43.94
C ARG A 188 7.48 16.55 -45.25
N SER A 189 7.66 17.67 -45.97
CA SER A 189 8.44 17.70 -47.21
C SER A 189 9.86 17.16 -47.02
N ALA A 190 10.53 17.54 -45.92
CA ALA A 190 11.88 17.05 -45.64
C ALA A 190 11.96 15.52 -45.43
N VAL A 191 10.90 14.90 -44.88
CA VAL A 191 10.83 13.44 -44.73
C VAL A 191 10.52 12.76 -46.06
N ASP A 192 9.61 13.32 -46.84
CA ASP A 192 9.18 12.78 -48.14
C ASP A 192 10.32 12.84 -49.18
N GLU A 193 11.06 13.95 -49.21
CA GLU A 193 12.23 14.17 -50.08
C GLU A 193 13.51 13.52 -49.55
N GLY A 194 13.49 13.00 -48.31
CA GLY A 194 14.67 12.41 -47.67
C GLY A 194 15.82 13.42 -47.46
N LEU A 195 15.50 14.71 -47.27
CA LEU A 195 16.49 15.78 -47.18
C LEU A 195 17.50 15.50 -46.04
N PRO A 196 18.81 15.71 -46.28
CA PRO A 196 19.79 15.59 -45.23
C PRO A 196 19.56 16.71 -44.20
N LEU A 197 19.13 16.34 -42.99
CA LEU A 197 19.01 17.28 -41.87
C LEU A 197 20.39 17.52 -41.22
N GLY A 198 21.39 17.86 -42.01
CA GLY A 198 22.81 17.99 -41.64
C GLY A 198 23.63 16.72 -41.91
N ASP A 199 24.93 16.81 -41.62
CA ASP A 199 25.90 15.79 -42.05
C ASP A 199 26.04 14.60 -41.09
N GLY A 200 26.45 13.47 -41.65
CA GLY A 200 26.87 12.28 -40.89
C GLY A 200 25.76 11.61 -40.05
N ARG A 201 26.18 11.01 -38.93
CA ARG A 201 25.31 10.30 -37.98
C ARG A 201 24.24 11.21 -37.34
N PRO A 202 24.55 12.45 -36.90
CA PRO A 202 23.55 13.35 -36.32
C PRO A 202 22.42 13.71 -37.30
N GLY A 203 22.75 13.93 -38.59
CA GLY A 203 21.75 14.19 -39.63
C GLY A 203 20.77 13.02 -39.82
N ARG A 204 21.30 11.79 -39.85
CA ARG A 204 20.46 10.57 -39.92
C ARG A 204 19.58 10.38 -38.70
N GLN A 205 20.10 10.69 -37.50
CA GLN A 205 19.32 10.63 -36.25
C GLN A 205 18.19 11.65 -36.25
N ARG A 206 18.44 12.90 -36.67
CA ARG A 206 17.39 13.92 -36.86
C ARG A 206 16.33 13.48 -37.85
N LEU A 207 16.73 12.96 -39.01
CA LEU A 207 15.79 12.47 -40.02
C LEU A 207 14.93 11.30 -39.49
N ARG A 208 15.54 10.37 -38.73
CA ARG A 208 14.80 9.28 -38.09
C ARG A 208 13.80 9.81 -37.06
N PHE A 209 14.20 10.78 -36.24
CA PHE A 209 13.35 11.39 -35.21
C PHE A 209 12.13 12.07 -35.83
N ILE A 210 12.32 12.96 -36.80
CA ILE A 210 11.21 13.65 -37.47
C ILE A 210 10.33 12.67 -38.26
N ARG A 211 10.91 11.63 -38.86
CA ARG A 211 10.13 10.59 -39.55
C ARG A 211 9.16 9.88 -38.59
N THR A 212 9.55 9.66 -37.34
CA THR A 212 8.63 9.11 -36.32
C THR A 212 7.51 10.10 -36.01
N VAL A 213 7.82 11.38 -35.86
CA VAL A 213 6.81 12.44 -35.62
C VAL A 213 5.84 12.61 -36.80
N VAL A 214 6.32 12.48 -38.04
CA VAL A 214 5.48 12.53 -39.25
C VAL A 214 4.54 11.32 -39.34
N LYS A 215 5.03 10.13 -38.95
CA LYS A 215 4.22 8.90 -38.93
C LYS A 215 3.15 8.91 -37.85
N GLU A 216 3.48 9.42 -36.67
CA GLU A 216 2.61 9.43 -35.49
C GLU A 216 2.54 10.87 -34.93
N PRO A 217 1.85 11.80 -35.62
CA PRO A 217 1.71 13.17 -35.14
C PRO A 217 0.87 13.18 -33.86
N GLY A 218 1.22 14.08 -32.93
CA GLY A 218 0.46 14.21 -31.68
C GLY A 218 1.00 13.39 -30.51
N LEU A 219 2.06 12.59 -30.72
CA LEU A 219 2.73 11.88 -29.63
C LEU A 219 3.33 12.87 -28.61
N ASP A 220 3.20 12.53 -27.34
CA ASP A 220 3.95 13.21 -26.28
C ASP A 220 5.45 12.90 -26.40
N ALA A 221 6.28 13.86 -26.00
CA ALA A 221 7.72 13.77 -26.19
C ALA A 221 8.38 12.60 -25.43
N ARG A 222 7.84 12.19 -24.27
CA ARG A 222 8.36 11.02 -23.54
C ARG A 222 8.11 9.73 -24.34
N THR A 223 6.89 9.53 -24.83
CA THR A 223 6.54 8.39 -25.70
C THR A 223 7.38 8.37 -26.97
N LEU A 224 7.61 9.55 -27.57
CA LEU A 224 8.48 9.69 -28.72
C LEU A 224 9.91 9.20 -28.40
N GLY A 225 10.47 9.62 -27.25
CA GLY A 225 11.77 9.15 -26.75
C GLY A 225 11.87 7.64 -26.62
N HIS A 226 10.84 6.99 -26.06
CA HIS A 226 10.77 5.54 -25.96
C HIS A 226 10.74 4.85 -27.33
N ARG A 227 9.99 5.41 -28.30
CA ARG A 227 9.91 4.87 -29.67
C ARG A 227 11.26 4.92 -30.39
N VAL A 228 12.00 6.01 -30.23
CA VAL A 228 13.32 6.18 -30.87
C VAL A 228 14.49 5.70 -30.02
N LYS A 229 14.24 5.25 -28.78
CA LYS A 229 15.21 4.70 -27.81
C LYS A 229 16.35 5.68 -27.48
N ILE A 230 16.00 6.92 -27.15
CA ILE A 230 16.95 7.95 -26.70
C ILE A 230 16.50 8.55 -25.36
N GLY A 231 17.46 9.14 -24.61
CA GLY A 231 17.23 9.79 -23.32
C GLY A 231 16.47 11.12 -23.43
N GLU A 232 16.06 11.68 -22.28
CA GLU A 232 15.16 12.82 -22.22
C GLU A 232 15.81 14.13 -22.69
N LEU A 233 17.08 14.35 -22.32
CA LEU A 233 17.89 15.46 -22.81
C LEU A 233 18.05 15.40 -24.33
N GLU A 234 18.29 14.21 -24.88
CA GLU A 234 18.45 14.04 -26.32
C GLU A 234 17.12 14.31 -27.05
N VAL A 235 15.99 13.84 -26.52
CA VAL A 235 14.66 14.18 -27.05
C VAL A 235 14.45 15.70 -27.05
N ALA A 236 14.70 16.35 -25.91
CA ALA A 236 14.54 17.79 -25.80
C ALA A 236 15.47 18.56 -26.76
N THR A 237 16.71 18.11 -26.91
CA THR A 237 17.68 18.65 -27.86
C THR A 237 17.15 18.55 -29.29
N ARG A 238 16.64 17.38 -29.70
CA ARG A 238 16.09 17.18 -31.05
C ARG A 238 14.83 18.00 -31.30
N LEU A 239 13.95 18.11 -30.32
CA LEU A 239 12.77 18.97 -30.39
C LEU A 239 13.17 20.44 -30.56
N HIS A 240 14.13 20.92 -29.75
CA HIS A 240 14.64 22.28 -29.85
C HIS A 240 15.30 22.54 -31.21
N GLU A 241 16.21 21.69 -31.66
CA GLU A 241 16.90 21.83 -32.97
C GLU A 241 15.92 21.84 -34.15
N LEU A 242 14.96 20.92 -34.16
CA LEU A 242 14.00 20.80 -35.26
C LEU A 242 12.94 21.90 -35.22
N SER A 243 12.56 22.37 -34.02
CA SER A 243 11.61 23.47 -33.88
C SER A 243 12.22 24.81 -34.26
N THR A 244 13.45 25.11 -33.82
CA THR A 244 14.18 26.34 -34.21
C THR A 244 14.44 26.41 -35.71
N ARG A 245 14.60 25.27 -36.39
CA ARG A 245 14.72 25.18 -37.85
C ARG A 245 13.38 25.21 -38.60
N GLY A 246 12.26 25.28 -37.89
CA GLY A 246 10.91 25.34 -38.45
C GLY A 246 10.42 24.02 -39.04
N TYR A 247 10.96 22.88 -38.60
CA TYR A 247 10.49 21.56 -39.04
C TYR A 247 9.39 21.01 -38.12
N LEU A 248 9.43 21.34 -36.82
CA LEU A 248 8.44 20.90 -35.83
C LEU A 248 7.79 22.09 -35.10
N ASN A 249 6.51 21.97 -34.82
CA ASN A 249 5.83 22.78 -33.81
C ASN A 249 5.79 21.98 -32.50
N VAL A 250 6.21 22.61 -31.41
CA VAL A 250 6.20 22.00 -30.07
C VAL A 250 5.19 22.76 -29.24
N THR A 251 4.14 22.08 -28.80
CA THR A 251 3.05 22.67 -28.02
C THR A 251 2.94 21.97 -26.67
N ARG A 252 2.76 22.75 -25.60
CA ARG A 252 2.53 22.17 -24.27
C ARG A 252 1.13 21.55 -24.26
N LYS A 253 1.03 20.28 -23.86
CA LYS A 253 -0.27 19.62 -23.67
C LYS A 253 -0.69 19.85 -22.21
N PRO A 254 -1.65 20.75 -21.92
CA PRO A 254 -2.16 20.87 -20.56
C PRO A 254 -2.80 19.54 -20.17
N ARG A 255 -2.46 19.03 -18.99
CA ARG A 255 -3.11 17.83 -18.47
C ARG A 255 -4.54 18.17 -18.09
N SER A 256 -5.46 17.29 -18.44
CA SER A 256 -6.82 17.37 -17.94
C SER A 256 -6.84 17.12 -16.43
N LYS A 257 -7.86 17.64 -15.73
CA LYS A 257 -8.08 17.36 -14.30
C LYS A 257 -8.13 15.86 -14.01
N LYS A 258 -8.66 15.05 -14.94
CA LYS A 258 -8.73 13.59 -14.83
C LYS A 258 -7.34 12.95 -14.89
N GLU A 259 -6.49 13.34 -15.84
CA GLU A 259 -5.11 12.85 -15.95
C GLU A 259 -4.30 13.24 -14.71
N GLU A 260 -4.44 14.48 -14.23
CA GLU A 260 -3.72 14.94 -13.04
C GLU A 260 -4.17 14.18 -11.77
N MET A 261 -5.48 13.92 -11.62
CA MET A 261 -6.00 13.07 -10.53
C MET A 261 -5.51 11.63 -10.61
N ALA A 262 -5.41 11.05 -11.82
CA ALA A 262 -4.87 9.71 -12.00
C ALA A 262 -3.39 9.65 -11.57
N ARG A 263 -2.62 10.68 -11.95
CA ARG A 263 -1.22 10.81 -11.56
C ARG A 263 -1.03 11.00 -10.05
N ILE A 264 -1.91 11.79 -9.40
CA ILE A 264 -1.91 11.94 -7.94
C ILE A 264 -2.08 10.58 -7.26
N ARG A 265 -3.01 9.74 -7.74
CA ARG A 265 -3.20 8.38 -7.20
C ARG A 265 -1.98 7.50 -7.41
N GLU A 266 -1.39 7.53 -8.60
CA GLU A 266 -0.17 6.77 -8.90
C GLU A 266 0.99 7.18 -7.98
N MET A 267 1.17 8.49 -7.72
CA MET A 267 2.16 9.00 -6.78
C MET A 267 1.87 8.58 -5.32
N GLU A 268 0.59 8.56 -4.91
CA GLU A 268 0.17 8.06 -3.58
C GLU A 268 0.49 6.58 -3.42
N GLU A 269 0.21 5.75 -4.43
CA GLU A 269 0.48 4.31 -4.44
C GLU A 269 1.98 4.00 -4.42
N ALA A 270 2.78 4.80 -5.11
CA ALA A 270 4.23 4.62 -5.18
C ALA A 270 4.98 5.27 -4.01
N ILE A 271 4.31 5.92 -3.05
CA ILE A 271 4.97 6.78 -2.06
C ILE A 271 5.98 6.03 -1.15
N ASP A 272 5.68 4.78 -0.81
CA ASP A 272 6.56 3.97 0.04
C ASP A 272 7.81 3.49 -0.70
N GLN A 273 7.80 3.55 -2.05
CA GLN A 273 8.94 3.23 -2.90
C GLN A 273 9.83 4.45 -3.17
N ALA A 274 9.41 5.64 -2.74
CA ALA A 274 10.15 6.87 -2.94
C ALA A 274 11.50 6.83 -2.22
N LEU A 275 12.55 7.30 -2.89
CA LEU A 275 13.85 7.53 -2.26
C LEU A 275 13.80 8.71 -1.29
N ASN A 276 12.88 9.64 -1.54
CA ASN A 276 12.64 10.78 -0.66
C ASN A 276 11.14 11.07 -0.57
N GLN A 277 10.53 10.61 0.52
CA GLN A 277 9.11 10.83 0.76
C GLN A 277 8.76 12.31 0.96
N LEU A 278 9.68 13.13 1.47
CA LEU A 278 9.45 14.55 1.70
C LEU A 278 9.20 15.28 0.37
N LEU A 279 10.07 15.09 -0.62
CA LEU A 279 9.91 15.67 -1.97
C LEU A 279 8.59 15.25 -2.61
N ARG A 280 8.28 13.94 -2.55
CA ARG A 280 7.06 13.40 -3.15
C ARG A 280 5.79 13.91 -2.46
N ARG A 281 5.79 14.06 -1.13
CA ARG A 281 4.64 14.64 -0.40
C ARG A 281 4.45 16.12 -0.68
N ASN A 282 5.52 16.90 -0.77
CA ASN A 282 5.41 18.31 -1.15
C ASN A 282 4.80 18.48 -2.54
N ARG A 283 5.21 17.62 -3.49
CA ARG A 283 4.63 17.61 -4.83
C ARG A 283 3.17 17.16 -4.84
N LEU A 284 2.85 16.06 -4.16
CA LEU A 284 1.47 15.59 -4.00
C LEU A 284 0.56 16.68 -3.44
N ALA A 285 1.05 17.47 -2.48
CA ALA A 285 0.32 18.60 -1.96
C ALA A 285 0.08 19.69 -3.02
N LYS A 286 1.12 20.10 -3.76
CA LYS A 286 1.02 21.10 -4.84
C LYS A 286 0.03 20.66 -5.93
N ASN A 287 0.11 19.40 -6.36
CA ASN A 287 -0.75 18.86 -7.41
C ASN A 287 -2.20 18.72 -6.90
N SER A 288 -2.40 18.30 -5.65
CA SER A 288 -3.73 18.23 -5.02
C SER A 288 -4.39 19.61 -4.91
N ALA A 289 -3.63 20.63 -4.51
CA ALA A 289 -4.12 22.00 -4.46
C ALA A 289 -4.46 22.51 -5.87
N ALA A 290 -3.63 22.21 -6.88
CA ALA A 290 -3.87 22.62 -8.27
C ALA A 290 -5.16 22.03 -8.88
N VAL A 291 -5.61 20.85 -8.41
CA VAL A 291 -6.90 20.26 -8.83
C VAL A 291 -8.08 20.66 -7.92
N GLY A 292 -7.83 21.45 -6.87
CA GLY A 292 -8.82 21.96 -5.91
C GLY A 292 -9.14 21.00 -4.75
N ASP A 293 -8.31 19.98 -4.49
CA ASP A 293 -8.45 19.07 -3.34
C ASP A 293 -7.59 19.57 -2.15
N GLU A 294 -8.08 20.64 -1.52
CA GLU A 294 -7.39 21.33 -0.41
C GLU A 294 -7.17 20.42 0.81
N ALA A 295 -8.13 19.55 1.10
CA ALA A 295 -8.02 18.62 2.23
C ALA A 295 -6.94 17.56 2.00
N ARG A 296 -6.78 17.07 0.77
CA ARG A 296 -5.66 16.18 0.41
C ARG A 296 -4.33 16.92 0.45
N ALA A 297 -4.28 18.15 -0.05
CA ALA A 297 -3.08 18.98 0.00
C ALA A 297 -2.59 19.20 1.45
N ALA A 298 -3.51 19.56 2.36
CA ALA A 298 -3.23 19.73 3.79
C ALA A 298 -2.65 18.45 4.41
N ARG A 299 -3.25 17.28 4.16
CA ARG A 299 -2.76 16.00 4.68
C ARG A 299 -1.35 15.64 4.20
N HIS A 300 -1.01 15.89 2.94
CA HIS A 300 0.34 15.63 2.45
C HIS A 300 1.37 16.58 3.07
N LEU A 301 1.03 17.86 3.22
CA LEU A 301 1.90 18.83 3.90
C LEU A 301 2.05 18.51 5.40
N ALA A 302 0.99 18.06 6.08
CA ALA A 302 1.07 17.62 7.47
C ALA A 302 2.09 16.49 7.62
N ARG A 303 1.99 15.46 6.79
CA ARG A 303 2.95 14.33 6.81
C ARG A 303 4.37 14.76 6.40
N ALA A 304 4.52 15.69 5.45
CA ALA A 304 5.81 16.28 5.11
C ALA A 304 6.43 17.03 6.32
N GLY A 305 5.62 17.79 7.05
CA GLY A 305 6.02 18.41 8.32
C GLY A 305 6.45 17.38 9.38
N GLY A 306 5.76 16.25 9.43
CA GLY A 306 6.13 15.11 10.29
C GLY A 306 7.51 14.53 9.98
N LEU A 307 7.83 14.34 8.69
CA LEU A 307 9.17 13.90 8.26
C LEU A 307 10.25 14.91 8.63
N LEU A 308 10.00 16.21 8.40
CA LEU A 308 10.92 17.27 8.79
C LEU A 308 11.19 17.32 10.30
N MET A 309 10.16 17.03 11.13
CA MET A 309 10.34 16.91 12.58
C MET A 309 11.23 15.73 12.97
N GLN A 310 11.10 14.60 12.29
CA GLN A 310 11.94 13.40 12.52
C GLN A 310 13.40 13.67 12.16
N ASP A 311 13.64 14.46 11.12
CA ASP A 311 14.97 14.89 10.67
C ASP A 311 15.57 16.03 11.52
N GLY A 312 14.90 16.47 12.58
CA GLY A 312 15.36 17.55 13.45
C GLY A 312 15.23 18.95 12.83
N ARG A 313 14.56 19.10 11.69
CA ARG A 313 14.35 20.37 10.95
C ARG A 313 13.08 21.07 11.41
N ALA A 314 12.99 21.33 12.71
CA ALA A 314 11.76 21.82 13.33
C ALA A 314 11.25 23.16 12.77
N ASP A 315 12.15 24.10 12.42
CA ASP A 315 11.73 25.38 11.83
C ASP A 315 11.10 25.23 10.43
N GLU A 316 11.62 24.30 9.61
CA GLU A 316 11.01 23.97 8.31
C GLU A 316 9.67 23.26 8.52
N ALA A 317 9.60 22.32 9.46
CA ALA A 317 8.35 21.64 9.79
C ALA A 317 7.25 22.62 10.20
N VAL A 318 7.55 23.62 11.05
CA VAL A 318 6.59 24.66 11.46
C VAL A 318 6.05 25.42 10.25
N ARG A 319 6.91 25.77 9.27
CA ARG A 319 6.47 26.44 8.03
C ARG A 319 5.57 25.53 7.20
N THR A 320 5.93 24.25 7.06
CA THR A 320 5.15 23.27 6.29
C THR A 320 3.79 23.00 6.94
N PHE A 321 3.71 22.85 8.26
CA PHE A 321 2.45 22.72 8.99
C PHE A 321 1.58 23.98 8.88
N SER A 322 2.19 25.17 8.97
CA SER A 322 1.46 26.42 8.75
C SER A 322 0.88 26.49 7.34
N GLN A 323 1.62 26.05 6.32
CA GLN A 323 1.11 25.95 4.96
C GLN A 323 -0.05 24.94 4.86
N ALA A 324 0.06 23.78 5.52
CA ALA A 324 -1.03 22.80 5.58
C ALA A 324 -2.32 23.40 6.15
N LEU A 325 -2.21 24.18 7.24
CA LEU A 325 -3.34 24.85 7.87
C LEU A 325 -3.97 25.95 7.00
N ARG A 326 -3.25 26.53 6.03
CA ARG A 326 -3.84 27.46 5.04
C ARG A 326 -4.74 26.74 4.03
N HIS A 327 -4.45 25.48 3.74
CA HIS A 327 -5.30 24.63 2.89
C HIS A 327 -6.48 24.07 3.67
N SER A 328 -6.27 23.69 4.94
CA SER A 328 -7.34 23.22 5.81
C SER A 328 -7.06 23.56 7.29
N GLU A 329 -7.75 24.58 7.81
CA GLU A 329 -7.62 25.00 9.22
C GLU A 329 -8.07 23.92 10.22
N ASP A 330 -8.88 22.98 9.74
CA ASP A 330 -9.48 21.89 10.49
C ASP A 330 -8.64 20.59 10.46
N ASP A 331 -7.52 20.57 9.74
CA ASP A 331 -6.62 19.42 9.70
C ASP A 331 -5.91 19.23 11.06
N LEU A 332 -6.33 18.20 11.80
CA LEU A 332 -5.82 17.92 13.14
C LEU A 332 -4.34 17.50 13.13
N GLU A 333 -3.91 16.76 12.12
CA GLU A 333 -2.52 16.29 12.02
C GLU A 333 -1.57 17.47 11.83
N ALA A 334 -1.94 18.40 10.94
CA ALA A 334 -1.22 19.64 10.73
C ALA A 334 -1.16 20.50 11.99
N ARG A 335 -2.28 20.63 12.72
CA ARG A 335 -2.33 21.47 13.92
C ARG A 335 -1.56 20.88 15.10
N GLU A 336 -1.66 19.56 15.29
CA GLU A 336 -0.84 18.82 16.26
C GLU A 336 0.65 19.02 15.97
N GLY A 337 1.05 18.81 14.72
CA GLY A 337 2.42 18.99 14.25
C GLY A 337 2.92 20.42 14.39
N PHE A 338 2.08 21.42 14.08
CA PHE A 338 2.42 22.83 14.22
C PHE A 338 2.74 23.19 15.68
N VAL A 339 1.86 22.82 16.61
CA VAL A 339 2.08 23.03 18.05
C VAL A 339 3.36 22.34 18.51
N GLN A 340 3.58 21.08 18.09
CA GLN A 340 4.78 20.34 18.46
C GLN A 340 6.06 20.99 17.91
N GLY A 341 6.05 21.47 16.66
CA GLY A 341 7.15 22.18 16.04
C GLY A 341 7.46 23.51 16.74
N LEU A 342 6.44 24.26 17.17
CA LEU A 342 6.62 25.49 17.94
C LEU A 342 7.28 25.22 19.30
N TRP A 343 6.91 24.12 19.98
CA TRP A 343 7.59 23.70 21.20
C TRP A 343 9.06 23.31 20.94
N ALA A 344 9.33 22.60 19.86
CA ALA A 344 10.69 22.16 19.50
C ALA A 344 11.62 23.32 19.12
N THR A 345 11.07 24.36 18.48
CA THR A 345 11.81 25.59 18.10
C THR A 345 11.93 26.61 19.23
N GLY A 346 11.41 26.31 20.42
CA GLY A 346 11.48 27.21 21.58
C GLY A 346 10.51 28.41 21.54
N LYS A 347 9.59 28.47 20.58
CA LYS A 347 8.55 29.50 20.44
C LYS A 347 7.38 29.24 21.41
N LYS A 348 7.71 29.16 22.71
CA LYS A 348 6.83 28.64 23.77
C LYS A 348 5.52 29.42 23.94
N GLU A 349 5.55 30.74 23.84
CA GLU A 349 4.35 31.58 23.96
C GLU A 349 3.36 31.32 22.83
N GLN A 350 3.84 31.31 21.58
CA GLN A 350 3.01 30.95 20.43
C GLN A 350 2.50 29.51 20.54
N ALA A 351 3.35 28.58 20.99
CA ALA A 351 2.96 27.18 21.19
C ALA A 351 1.85 27.03 22.24
N ALA A 352 1.87 27.81 23.32
CA ALA A 352 0.82 27.81 24.35
C ALA A 352 -0.52 28.30 23.79
N ARG A 353 -0.52 29.41 23.03
CA ARG A 353 -1.74 29.95 22.38
C ARG A 353 -2.34 28.95 21.38
N GLU A 354 -1.52 28.34 20.53
CA GLU A 354 -1.98 27.33 19.56
C GLU A 354 -2.43 26.03 20.23
N SER A 355 -1.81 25.67 21.37
CA SER A 355 -2.24 24.53 22.20
C SER A 355 -3.64 24.71 22.77
N GLU A 356 -4.02 25.96 23.10
CA GLU A 356 -5.38 26.28 23.55
C GLU A 356 -6.41 25.99 22.45
N GLN A 357 -6.17 26.51 21.25
CA GLN A 357 -7.05 26.32 20.09
C GLN A 357 -7.17 24.84 19.72
N LEU A 358 -6.06 24.11 19.73
CA LEU A 358 -6.05 22.66 19.51
C LEU A 358 -6.82 21.91 20.63
N GLY A 359 -6.65 22.32 21.88
CA GLY A 359 -7.39 21.78 23.03
C GLY A 359 -8.90 21.97 22.90
N GLN A 360 -9.34 23.16 22.48
CA GLN A 360 -10.75 23.47 22.20
C GLN A 360 -11.29 22.57 21.08
N ARG A 361 -10.55 22.41 19.98
CA ARG A 361 -10.95 21.54 18.87
C ARG A 361 -11.06 20.08 19.29
N TYR A 362 -10.15 19.57 20.12
CA TYR A 362 -10.29 18.21 20.65
C TYR A 362 -11.54 18.04 21.52
N LEU A 363 -11.91 19.05 22.31
CA LEU A 363 -13.13 19.00 23.10
C LEU A 363 -14.39 19.02 22.20
N SER A 364 -14.40 19.78 21.11
CA SER A 364 -15.53 19.77 20.17
C SER A 364 -15.70 18.40 19.50
N LEU A 365 -14.60 17.70 19.23
CA LEU A 365 -14.58 16.34 18.69
C LEU A 365 -14.73 15.24 19.74
N ASN A 366 -15.01 15.60 21.00
CA ASN A 366 -15.16 14.67 22.12
C ASN A 366 -13.93 13.77 22.36
N LEU A 367 -12.73 14.35 22.24
CA LEU A 367 -11.44 13.72 22.52
C LEU A 367 -10.77 14.33 23.79
N PRO A 368 -11.43 14.30 24.97
CA PRO A 368 -10.97 15.04 26.14
C PRO A 368 -9.62 14.55 26.69
N GLY A 369 -9.23 13.29 26.42
CA GLY A 369 -7.91 12.76 26.78
C GLY A 369 -6.76 13.45 26.04
N ARG A 370 -6.94 13.78 24.75
CA ARG A 370 -5.96 14.53 23.95
C ARG A 370 -5.94 16.00 24.36
N ALA A 371 -7.12 16.60 24.52
CA ALA A 371 -7.28 17.97 25.02
C ALA A 371 -6.53 18.19 26.33
N ARG A 372 -6.72 17.29 27.31
CA ARG A 372 -6.04 17.36 28.60
C ARG A 372 -4.51 17.47 28.45
N ARG A 373 -3.90 16.60 27.64
CA ARG A 373 -2.43 16.54 27.48
C ARG A 373 -1.86 17.82 26.87
N VAL A 374 -2.51 18.35 25.83
CA VAL A 374 -2.01 19.55 25.16
C VAL A 374 -2.19 20.80 26.03
N LEU A 375 -3.34 20.92 26.71
CA LEU A 375 -3.63 22.02 27.61
C LEU A 375 -2.75 22.00 28.88
N GLU A 376 -2.49 20.82 29.44
CA GLU A 376 -1.58 20.64 30.59
C GLU A 376 -0.18 21.16 30.27
N ARG A 377 0.34 20.85 29.07
CA ARG A 377 1.63 21.35 28.60
C ARG A 377 1.64 22.87 28.43
N ALA A 378 0.56 23.45 27.88
CA ALA A 378 0.42 24.90 27.73
C ALA A 378 0.42 25.62 29.09
N LEU A 379 -0.35 25.10 30.06
CA LEU A 379 -0.42 25.64 31.43
C LEU A 379 0.90 25.55 32.18
N GLY A 380 1.77 24.59 31.84
CA GLY A 380 3.12 24.49 32.39
C GLY A 380 4.06 25.62 31.93
N TYR A 381 3.72 26.32 30.85
CA TYR A 381 4.46 27.49 30.39
C TYR A 381 3.80 28.79 30.85
N GLU A 382 2.53 28.97 30.51
CA GLU A 382 1.75 30.13 30.91
C GLU A 382 0.37 29.64 31.34
N GLU A 383 0.05 29.83 32.61
CA GLU A 383 -1.31 29.59 33.08
C GLU A 383 -2.16 30.73 32.53
N GLN A 384 -3.04 30.48 31.56
CA GLN A 384 -4.02 31.44 31.04
C GLN A 384 -5.43 31.02 31.46
N THR A 385 -6.31 31.98 31.77
CA THR A 385 -7.66 31.70 32.30
C THR A 385 -8.51 30.89 31.32
N SER A 386 -8.44 31.19 30.02
CA SER A 386 -9.12 30.45 28.95
C SER A 386 -8.59 29.01 28.81
N THR A 387 -7.27 28.83 28.73
CA THR A 387 -6.62 27.50 28.71
C THR A 387 -6.99 26.67 29.95
N LEU A 388 -7.00 27.28 31.15
CA LEU A 388 -7.32 26.59 32.40
C LEU A 388 -8.79 26.18 32.47
N SER A 389 -9.69 26.99 31.92
CA SER A 389 -11.11 26.63 31.75
C SER A 389 -11.31 25.40 30.87
N LEU A 390 -10.67 25.37 29.69
CA LEU A 390 -10.70 24.19 28.81
C LEU A 390 -10.08 22.95 29.48
N PHE A 391 -9.02 23.16 30.27
CA PHE A 391 -8.37 22.06 30.99
C PHE A 391 -9.30 21.46 32.04
N VAL A 392 -9.99 22.29 32.83
CA VAL A 392 -11.04 21.85 33.77
C VAL A 392 -12.15 21.09 33.04
N GLU A 393 -12.65 21.63 31.93
CA GLU A 393 -13.68 20.97 31.12
C GLU A 393 -13.22 19.57 30.66
N SER A 394 -11.97 19.46 30.20
CA SER A 394 -11.40 18.17 29.78
C SER A 394 -11.37 17.15 30.93
N LEU A 395 -11.06 17.58 32.15
CA LEU A 395 -11.02 16.72 33.34
C LEU A 395 -12.43 16.28 33.78
N VAL A 396 -13.42 17.18 33.68
CA VAL A 396 -14.84 16.87 33.94
C VAL A 396 -15.33 15.81 32.95
N ARG A 397 -15.07 15.98 31.65
CA ARG A 397 -15.45 14.98 30.62
C ARG A 397 -14.77 13.63 30.81
N LEU A 398 -13.55 13.60 31.36
CA LEU A 398 -12.83 12.39 31.74
C LEU A 398 -13.27 11.80 33.09
N LYS A 399 -14.25 12.41 33.78
CA LYS A 399 -14.72 12.01 35.11
C LYS A 399 -13.60 11.98 36.17
N ARG A 400 -12.59 12.83 36.03
CA ARG A 400 -11.51 12.99 37.02
C ARG A 400 -11.87 14.09 38.01
N THR A 401 -12.89 13.84 38.84
CA THR A 401 -13.54 14.83 39.71
C THR A 401 -12.56 15.57 40.63
N LYS A 402 -11.68 14.84 41.33
CA LYS A 402 -10.68 15.43 42.21
C LYS A 402 -9.71 16.36 41.47
N ALA A 403 -9.13 15.88 40.36
CA ALA A 403 -8.24 16.70 39.54
C ALA A 403 -8.95 17.92 38.94
N ALA A 404 -10.23 17.76 38.56
CA ALA A 404 -11.06 18.86 38.07
C ALA A 404 -11.33 19.91 39.17
N ALA A 405 -11.57 19.47 40.41
CA ALA A 405 -11.72 20.36 41.56
C ALA A 405 -10.42 21.12 41.87
N ASP A 406 -9.27 20.44 41.87
CA ASP A 406 -7.96 21.07 42.09
C ASP A 406 -7.63 22.11 41.00
N ALA A 407 -7.82 21.77 39.72
CA ALA A 407 -7.65 22.72 38.62
C ALA A 407 -8.69 23.86 38.65
N GLY A 408 -9.94 23.53 39.03
CA GLY A 408 -11.02 24.49 39.18
C GLY A 408 -10.77 25.50 40.28
N GLN A 409 -10.18 25.09 41.40
CA GLN A 409 -9.79 26.00 42.47
C GLN A 409 -8.76 27.03 41.98
N ARG A 410 -7.78 26.60 41.16
CA ARG A 410 -6.83 27.51 40.52
C ARG A 410 -7.53 28.52 39.61
N LEU A 411 -8.51 28.06 38.82
CA LEU A 411 -9.29 28.90 37.92
C LEU A 411 -10.12 29.94 38.67
N VAL A 412 -10.82 29.54 39.73
CA VAL A 412 -11.64 30.42 40.58
C VAL A 412 -10.76 31.50 41.23
N ASN A 413 -9.63 31.12 41.81
CA ASN A 413 -8.70 32.07 42.41
C ASN A 413 -8.19 33.09 41.39
N ARG A 414 -7.94 32.65 40.16
CA ARG A 414 -7.48 33.52 39.08
C ARG A 414 -8.55 34.49 38.60
N LEU A 415 -9.76 34.02 38.32
CA LEU A 415 -10.89 34.86 37.94
C LEU A 415 -11.15 35.96 38.97
N ARG A 416 -11.03 35.65 40.27
CA ARG A 416 -11.13 36.67 41.33
C ARG A 416 -10.02 37.71 41.29
N ARG A 417 -8.76 37.31 41.06
CA ARG A 417 -7.64 38.25 40.88
C ARG A 417 -7.85 39.16 39.67
N GLU A 418 -8.54 38.68 38.66
CA GLU A 418 -8.94 39.44 37.47
C GLU A 418 -10.22 40.29 37.68
N GLY A 419 -10.80 40.30 38.89
CA GLY A 419 -12.03 41.05 39.21
C GLY A 419 -13.33 40.42 38.68
N ARG A 420 -13.27 39.20 38.14
CA ARG A 420 -14.40 38.46 37.55
C ARG A 420 -15.09 37.58 38.58
N GLU A 421 -15.64 38.19 39.64
CA GLU A 421 -16.21 37.46 40.78
C GLU A 421 -17.43 36.60 40.43
N GLY A 422 -18.30 37.08 39.52
CA GLY A 422 -19.47 36.33 39.06
C GLY A 422 -19.09 35.01 38.37
N ASP A 423 -18.15 35.07 37.43
CA ASP A 423 -17.64 33.88 36.72
C ASP A 423 -16.96 32.91 37.69
N ALA A 424 -16.24 33.42 38.69
CA ALA A 424 -15.60 32.60 39.71
C ALA A 424 -16.62 31.83 40.56
N GLN A 425 -17.74 32.48 40.93
CA GLN A 425 -18.84 31.84 41.67
C GLN A 425 -19.58 30.81 40.81
N GLU A 426 -19.81 31.10 39.53
CA GLU A 426 -20.46 30.18 38.59
C GLU A 426 -19.63 28.90 38.38
N VAL A 427 -18.33 29.04 38.12
CA VAL A 427 -17.39 27.91 37.96
C VAL A 427 -17.34 27.07 39.24
N ALA A 428 -17.22 27.72 40.41
CA ALA A 428 -17.23 27.01 41.68
C ALA A 428 -18.54 26.24 41.91
N GLY A 429 -19.69 26.86 41.62
CA GLY A 429 -21.01 26.22 41.72
C GLY A 429 -21.11 24.95 40.88
N ARG A 430 -20.67 25.00 39.62
CA ARG A 430 -20.67 23.84 38.71
C ARG A 430 -19.78 22.70 39.23
N LEU A 431 -18.59 23.03 39.74
CA LEU A 431 -17.63 22.01 40.21
C LEU A 431 -17.97 21.43 41.58
N MET A 432 -18.61 22.20 42.46
CA MET A 432 -19.09 21.71 43.76
C MET A 432 -20.11 20.58 43.62
N ALA A 433 -20.91 20.58 42.54
CA ALA A 433 -21.84 19.49 42.24
C ALA A 433 -21.12 18.16 41.91
N LEU A 434 -19.85 18.21 41.50
CA LEU A 434 -19.06 17.06 41.03
C LEU A 434 -18.06 16.53 42.08
N GLY A 435 -17.63 17.38 43.02
CA GLY A 435 -16.63 17.06 44.04
C GLY A 435 -17.22 16.43 45.32
N ASP A 436 -16.34 15.82 46.13
CA ASP A 436 -16.67 15.39 47.48
C ASP A 436 -16.80 16.59 48.45
N ASP A 437 -17.17 16.33 49.70
CA ASP A 437 -17.38 17.40 50.68
C ASP A 437 -16.14 18.23 50.98
N GLU A 438 -14.94 17.64 50.84
CA GLU A 438 -13.70 18.36 51.06
C GLU A 438 -13.44 19.32 49.89
N ASP A 439 -13.55 18.83 48.66
CA ASP A 439 -13.44 19.61 47.43
C ASP A 439 -14.47 20.75 47.39
N ARG A 440 -15.72 20.48 47.81
CA ARG A 440 -16.77 21.50 47.92
C ARG A 440 -16.37 22.64 48.85
N ARG A 441 -15.84 22.32 50.02
CA ARG A 441 -15.37 23.32 51.00
C ARG A 441 -14.16 24.10 50.48
N ARG A 442 -13.28 23.47 49.71
CA ARG A 442 -12.11 24.13 49.09
C ARG A 442 -12.56 25.11 48.00
N LEU A 443 -13.42 24.68 47.09
CA LEU A 443 -13.95 25.50 46.00
C LEU A 443 -14.77 26.70 46.51
N ALA A 444 -15.60 26.49 47.53
CA ALA A 444 -16.38 27.58 48.11
C ALA A 444 -15.54 28.64 48.81
N ARG A 445 -14.49 28.21 49.54
CA ARG A 445 -13.53 29.14 50.14
C ARG A 445 -12.80 29.94 49.07
N ALA A 446 -12.37 29.28 47.99
CA ALA A 446 -11.75 29.96 46.85
C ALA A 446 -12.68 30.99 46.21
N ALA A 447 -13.97 30.68 46.08
CA ALA A 447 -14.98 31.58 45.53
C ALA A 447 -15.44 32.71 46.48
N GLY A 448 -14.95 32.74 47.74
CA GLY A 448 -15.38 33.74 48.73
C GLY A 448 -16.82 33.55 49.22
N VAL A 449 -17.41 32.37 49.01
CA VAL A 449 -18.79 32.08 49.39
C VAL A 449 -18.86 31.78 50.88
N ASN A 450 -19.60 32.59 51.63
CA ASN A 450 -19.78 32.42 53.07
C ASN A 450 -20.59 31.13 53.38
N ARG A 451 -20.37 30.48 54.54
CA ARG A 451 -20.97 29.17 54.88
C ARG A 451 -22.49 29.10 54.73
N LYS A 452 -23.20 30.22 54.95
CA LYS A 452 -24.66 30.32 54.77
C LYS A 452 -25.09 30.33 53.29
N ALA A 453 -24.29 30.94 52.41
CA ALA A 453 -24.51 30.94 50.97
C ALA A 453 -24.13 29.60 50.32
N LEU A 454 -23.20 28.84 50.92
CA LEU A 454 -22.87 27.47 50.51
C LEU A 454 -24.09 26.54 50.56
N ALA A 455 -24.85 26.60 51.65
CA ALA A 455 -26.06 25.81 51.82
C ALA A 455 -27.12 26.17 50.76
N ALA A 456 -27.27 27.46 50.46
CA ALA A 456 -28.16 27.94 49.40
C ALA A 456 -27.71 27.49 47.99
N LEU A 457 -26.41 27.52 47.68
CA LEU A 457 -25.87 27.09 46.38
C LEU A 457 -25.93 25.57 46.17
N VAL A 458 -25.72 24.76 47.23
CA VAL A 458 -25.91 23.30 47.17
C VAL A 458 -27.39 22.97 46.94
N VAL A 459 -28.30 23.72 47.57
CA VAL A 459 -29.74 23.57 47.38
C VAL A 459 -30.19 24.06 46.00
N ILE A 460 -29.66 25.17 45.48
CA ILE A 460 -29.95 25.66 44.11
C ILE A 460 -29.36 24.71 43.05
N GLY A 461 -28.15 24.17 43.27
CA GLY A 461 -27.55 23.14 42.41
C GLY A 461 -28.33 21.82 42.44
N ALA A 462 -28.86 21.43 43.59
CA ALA A 462 -29.74 20.27 43.74
C ALA A 462 -31.15 20.51 43.17
N LEU A 463 -31.68 21.73 43.24
CA LEU A 463 -32.99 22.12 42.68
C LEU A 463 -32.93 22.31 41.14
N LEU A 464 -31.83 22.85 40.61
CA LEU A 464 -31.54 22.81 39.16
C LEU A 464 -31.28 21.36 38.69
N GLY A 465 -30.78 20.50 39.58
CA GLY A 465 -30.74 19.04 39.42
C GLY A 465 -32.08 18.32 39.61
N ALA A 466 -33.15 19.02 40.05
CA ALA A 466 -34.52 18.48 40.19
C ALA A 466 -35.46 18.97 39.07
N GLY A 467 -35.14 20.07 38.38
CA GLY A 467 -35.62 20.38 37.02
C GLY A 467 -35.22 19.33 35.96
N PHE A 468 -34.62 18.23 36.41
CA PHE A 468 -34.11 17.13 35.64
C PHE A 468 -35.17 16.06 35.34
N TYR A 469 -36.43 16.19 35.74
CA TYR A 469 -37.49 15.25 35.34
C TYR A 469 -37.71 15.20 33.80
N PRO A 470 -37.77 16.33 33.06
CA PRO A 470 -37.69 16.31 31.60
C PRO A 470 -36.30 15.90 31.08
N LEU A 471 -35.23 16.06 31.86
CA LEU A 471 -33.90 15.50 31.52
C LEU A 471 -33.80 13.99 31.79
N GLN A 472 -34.63 13.43 32.66
CA GLN A 472 -34.71 12.02 33.02
C GLN A 472 -35.60 11.30 32.02
N MET A 473 -36.70 11.91 31.58
CA MET A 473 -37.41 11.52 30.36
C MET A 473 -36.51 11.65 29.12
N ARG A 474 -35.70 12.71 29.00
CA ARG A 474 -34.67 12.79 27.95
C ARG A 474 -33.53 11.79 28.14
N ALA A 475 -33.17 11.42 29.37
CA ALA A 475 -32.11 10.46 29.68
C ALA A 475 -32.58 9.02 29.47
N GLN A 476 -33.87 8.77 29.69
CA GLN A 476 -34.56 7.53 29.37
C GLN A 476 -34.77 7.42 27.87
N ALA A 477 -35.28 8.46 27.20
CA ALA A 477 -35.30 8.52 25.73
C ALA A 477 -33.88 8.47 25.12
N GLN A 478 -32.86 9.04 25.78
CA GLN A 478 -31.45 8.87 25.39
C GLN A 478 -30.95 7.46 25.69
N GLY A 479 -31.44 6.83 26.75
CA GLY A 479 -31.13 5.48 27.17
C GLY A 479 -31.68 4.49 26.15
N ASP A 480 -32.95 4.62 25.82
CA ASP A 480 -33.69 3.87 24.82
C ASP A 480 -33.11 4.12 23.42
N TYR A 481 -32.79 5.38 23.06
CA TYR A 481 -32.07 5.68 21.82
C TYR A 481 -30.66 5.08 21.82
N LYS A 482 -29.90 5.16 22.92
CA LYS A 482 -28.55 4.57 23.00
C LYS A 482 -28.59 3.05 22.98
N LEU A 483 -29.58 2.44 23.61
CA LEU A 483 -29.81 1.00 23.61
C LEU A 483 -30.25 0.53 22.22
N ALA A 484 -31.18 1.25 21.58
CA ALA A 484 -31.57 1.01 20.20
C ALA A 484 -30.36 1.14 19.28
N VAL A 485 -29.65 2.28 19.29
CA VAL A 485 -28.45 2.49 18.46
C VAL A 485 -27.34 1.46 18.74
N ARG A 486 -27.10 1.07 20.00
CA ARG A 486 -26.15 0.00 20.31
C ARG A 486 -26.62 -1.35 19.80
N SER A 487 -27.90 -1.68 19.96
CA SER A 487 -28.49 -2.90 19.40
C SER A 487 -28.37 -2.92 17.88
N VAL A 488 -28.62 -1.79 17.21
CA VAL A 488 -28.43 -1.61 15.76
C VAL A 488 -26.97 -1.82 15.38
N GLN A 489 -26.04 -1.19 16.11
CA GLN A 489 -24.60 -1.30 15.85
C GLN A 489 -24.09 -2.73 16.09
N ASP A 490 -24.54 -3.39 17.16
CA ASP A 490 -24.15 -4.75 17.49
C ASP A 490 -24.74 -5.75 16.49
N GLU A 491 -26.00 -5.60 16.08
CA GLU A 491 -26.61 -6.44 15.05
C GLU A 491 -25.96 -6.25 13.68
N LEU A 492 -25.69 -5.00 13.27
CA LEU A 492 -24.98 -4.72 12.01
C LEU A 492 -23.53 -5.19 12.04
N ALA A 493 -22.84 -5.07 13.18
CA ALA A 493 -21.47 -5.57 13.34
C ALA A 493 -21.40 -7.10 13.38
N GLN A 494 -22.46 -7.78 13.85
CA GLN A 494 -22.57 -9.24 13.87
C GLN A 494 -23.11 -9.82 12.56
N ALA A 495 -23.75 -9.01 11.71
CA ALA A 495 -24.19 -9.40 10.38
C ALA A 495 -22.98 -9.52 9.44
N GLN A 496 -22.24 -10.63 9.59
CA GLN A 496 -21.08 -10.95 8.76
C GLN A 496 -21.46 -11.42 7.34
N SER A 497 -22.75 -11.66 7.09
CA SER A 497 -23.26 -12.20 5.83
C SER A 497 -24.46 -11.41 5.32
N TRP A 498 -24.56 -11.29 3.99
CA TRP A 498 -25.50 -10.40 3.29
C TRP A 498 -26.97 -10.68 3.64
N ASP A 499 -27.32 -11.95 3.80
CA ASP A 499 -28.63 -12.48 4.20
C ASP A 499 -29.09 -12.01 5.59
N LYS A 500 -28.15 -11.62 6.46
CA LYS A 500 -28.44 -11.20 7.84
C LYS A 500 -28.55 -9.69 8.00
N VAL A 501 -27.95 -8.90 7.09
CA VAL A 501 -27.95 -7.43 7.17
C VAL A 501 -29.37 -6.89 6.94
N GLY A 502 -30.11 -7.40 5.96
CA GLY A 502 -31.47 -6.96 5.64
C GLY A 502 -32.44 -7.08 6.83
N PRO A 503 -32.61 -8.26 7.44
CA PRO A 503 -33.45 -8.44 8.62
C PRO A 503 -33.02 -7.57 9.81
N ALA A 504 -31.71 -7.39 10.03
CA ALA A 504 -31.18 -6.54 11.10
C ALA A 504 -31.52 -5.05 10.88
N VAL A 505 -31.40 -4.55 9.65
CA VAL A 505 -31.79 -3.17 9.28
C VAL A 505 -33.29 -2.98 9.46
N GLN A 506 -34.12 -3.94 9.06
CA GLN A 506 -35.57 -3.84 9.23
C GLN A 506 -35.98 -3.77 10.70
N ARG A 507 -35.45 -4.66 11.55
CA ARG A 507 -35.70 -4.62 13.01
C ARG A 507 -35.25 -3.29 13.63
N SER A 508 -34.11 -2.77 13.16
CA SER A 508 -33.56 -1.49 13.60
C SER A 508 -34.46 -0.31 13.22
N LEU A 509 -35.05 -0.33 12.03
CA LEU A 509 -36.04 0.65 11.59
C LEU A 509 -37.32 0.59 12.43
N ASP A 510 -37.80 -0.61 12.76
CA ASP A 510 -38.99 -0.81 13.58
C ASP A 510 -38.80 -0.25 15.01
N LEU A 511 -37.58 -0.32 15.55
CA LEU A 511 -37.23 0.28 16.85
C LEU A 511 -37.11 1.82 16.80
N LEU A 512 -36.58 2.38 15.71
CA LEU A 512 -36.25 3.81 15.62
C LEU A 512 -37.40 4.67 15.06
N ARG A 513 -38.31 4.12 14.24
CA ARG A 513 -39.46 4.85 13.67
C ARG A 513 -40.36 5.48 14.74
N PRO A 514 -40.78 4.77 15.81
CA PRO A 514 -41.59 5.37 16.87
C PRO A 514 -40.89 6.55 17.56
N LEU A 515 -39.57 6.47 17.74
CA LEU A 515 -38.75 7.52 18.36
C LEU A 515 -38.56 8.75 17.46
N SER A 516 -38.81 8.63 16.15
CA SER A 516 -38.61 9.68 15.15
C SER A 516 -39.82 10.63 14.98
N ALA A 517 -40.98 10.31 15.55
CA ALA A 517 -42.22 11.05 15.34
C ALA A 517 -42.31 12.40 16.07
N GLY A 518 -41.42 12.70 17.02
CA GLY A 518 -41.45 13.94 17.82
C GLY A 518 -40.61 15.11 17.27
N GLU A 519 -40.67 16.26 17.96
CA GLU A 519 -39.86 17.47 17.66
C GLU A 519 -38.60 17.61 18.53
N SER A 520 -38.32 16.64 19.41
CA SER A 520 -37.17 16.71 20.31
C SER A 520 -35.82 16.54 19.58
N LYS A 521 -34.71 17.00 20.18
CA LYS A 521 -33.35 16.71 19.68
C LYS A 521 -33.07 15.21 19.51
N ILE A 522 -33.71 14.35 20.30
CA ILE A 522 -33.60 12.90 20.19
C ILE A 522 -34.39 12.41 18.98
N ALA A 523 -35.58 12.96 18.74
CA ALA A 523 -36.37 12.64 17.56
C ALA A 523 -35.68 13.08 16.26
N LEU A 524 -35.00 14.24 16.25
CA LEU A 524 -34.11 14.65 15.15
C LEU A 524 -32.99 13.63 14.90
N ARG A 525 -32.29 13.20 15.95
CA ARG A 525 -31.25 12.16 15.85
C ARG A 525 -31.80 10.79 15.45
N ALA A 526 -33.01 10.46 15.89
CA ALA A 526 -33.71 9.25 15.49
C ALA A 526 -34.12 9.33 14.02
N ARG A 527 -34.61 10.49 13.52
CA ARG A 527 -34.86 10.73 12.08
C ARG A 527 -33.59 10.57 11.26
N ASP A 528 -32.48 11.16 11.70
CA ASP A 528 -31.20 11.02 10.99
C ASP A 528 -30.74 9.55 10.97
N ALA A 529 -30.88 8.82 12.09
CA ALA A 529 -30.55 7.40 12.16
C ALA A 529 -31.48 6.53 11.29
N THR A 530 -32.79 6.79 11.31
CA THR A 530 -33.79 6.15 10.45
C THR A 530 -33.47 6.40 8.98
N ARG A 531 -33.17 7.65 8.60
CA ARG A 531 -32.80 8.02 7.21
C ARG A 531 -31.54 7.28 6.76
N ARG A 532 -30.54 7.16 7.63
CA ARG A 532 -29.33 6.36 7.35
C ARG A 532 -29.68 4.88 7.15
N LEU A 533 -30.53 4.30 7.99
CA LEU A 533 -30.96 2.91 7.85
C LEU A 533 -31.83 2.68 6.61
N GLU A 534 -32.65 3.65 6.21
CA GLU A 534 -33.42 3.62 4.97
C GLU A 534 -32.49 3.70 3.74
N ASN A 535 -31.44 4.53 3.79
CA ASN A 535 -30.39 4.53 2.77
C ASN A 535 -29.68 3.17 2.71
N ILE A 536 -29.34 2.57 3.86
CA ILE A 536 -28.77 1.21 3.93
C ILE A 536 -29.74 0.19 3.33
N GLN A 537 -31.04 0.29 3.60
CA GLN A 537 -32.06 -0.60 3.04
C GLN A 537 -32.20 -0.43 1.52
N ALA A 538 -32.16 0.80 1.02
CA ALA A 538 -32.18 1.09 -0.41
C ALA A 538 -30.91 0.59 -1.12
N ASP A 539 -29.75 0.72 -0.47
CA ASP A 539 -28.49 0.19 -0.96
C ASP A 539 -28.49 -1.35 -0.93
N LEU A 540 -29.04 -1.95 0.13
CA LEU A 540 -29.27 -3.40 0.21
C LEU A 540 -30.16 -3.88 -0.92
N GLN A 541 -31.28 -3.21 -1.22
CA GLN A 541 -32.15 -3.58 -2.34
C GLN A 541 -31.46 -3.43 -3.70
N ARG A 542 -30.66 -2.37 -3.89
CA ARG A 542 -29.84 -2.19 -5.11
C ARG A 542 -28.83 -3.31 -5.27
N ALA A 543 -28.19 -3.69 -4.17
CA ALA A 543 -27.22 -4.75 -4.14
C ALA A 543 -27.85 -6.15 -4.14
N ASP A 544 -29.07 -6.35 -3.67
CA ASP A 544 -29.80 -7.62 -3.74
C ASP A 544 -30.19 -7.95 -5.18
N ARG A 545 -30.37 -6.93 -6.04
CA ARG A 545 -30.49 -7.12 -7.49
C ARG A 545 -29.18 -7.58 -8.15
N LEU A 546 -28.04 -7.20 -7.57
CA LEU A 546 -26.71 -7.60 -8.04
C LEU A 546 -26.27 -8.94 -7.45
N VAL A 547 -26.57 -9.20 -6.17
CA VAL A 547 -26.28 -10.43 -5.43
C VAL A 547 -27.26 -11.54 -5.79
N GLY A 548 -28.53 -11.22 -5.99
CA GLY A 548 -29.49 -12.08 -6.66
C GLY A 548 -29.12 -12.37 -8.11
N GLY A 549 -28.20 -11.58 -8.70
CA GLY A 549 -27.57 -11.81 -10.01
C GLY A 549 -26.15 -12.41 -9.96
N LEU A 550 -25.62 -12.77 -8.78
CA LEU A 550 -24.30 -13.39 -8.61
C LEU A 550 -24.39 -14.95 -8.71
N PRO A 551 -23.27 -15.66 -8.98
CA PRO A 551 -23.08 -16.54 -10.14
C PRO A 551 -23.42 -18.03 -9.90
N TRP A 552 -24.67 -18.36 -9.62
CA TRP A 552 -25.19 -19.71 -9.88
C TRP A 552 -26.25 -19.75 -10.99
N GLN A 553 -26.51 -18.63 -11.67
CA GLN A 553 -27.40 -18.57 -12.82
C GLN A 553 -26.65 -18.01 -14.06
N GLU A 554 -25.98 -18.93 -14.73
CA GLU A 554 -25.65 -19.03 -16.17
C GLU A 554 -25.08 -17.86 -17.01
N SER A 555 -25.00 -16.58 -16.61
CA SER A 555 -24.81 -15.51 -17.63
C SER A 555 -23.84 -14.34 -17.39
N ALA A 556 -23.00 -14.28 -16.33
CA ALA A 556 -22.08 -13.15 -16.15
C ALA A 556 -20.61 -13.54 -15.96
N ASP A 557 -19.73 -12.93 -16.75
CA ASP A 557 -18.27 -13.07 -16.68
C ASP A 557 -17.70 -12.40 -15.41
N ALA A 558 -16.63 -12.96 -14.83
CA ALA A 558 -16.06 -12.46 -13.57
C ALA A 558 -15.54 -11.03 -13.67
N GLU A 559 -15.05 -10.60 -14.85
CA GLU A 559 -14.62 -9.22 -15.09
C GLU A 559 -15.79 -8.24 -15.08
N PHE A 560 -16.93 -8.62 -15.67
CA PHE A 560 -18.14 -7.82 -15.63
C PHE A 560 -18.68 -7.68 -14.20
N LEU A 561 -18.71 -8.79 -13.46
CA LEU A 561 -19.11 -8.80 -12.05
C LEU A 561 -18.17 -7.98 -11.16
N LEU A 562 -16.86 -8.03 -11.40
CA LEU A 562 -15.89 -7.18 -10.70
C LEU A 562 -16.13 -5.70 -11.00
N SER A 563 -16.35 -5.35 -12.27
CA SER A 563 -16.72 -3.97 -12.66
C SER A 563 -18.01 -3.52 -11.98
N ASP A 564 -19.04 -4.36 -11.94
CA ASP A 564 -20.31 -4.01 -11.32
C ASP A 564 -20.20 -3.88 -9.79
N VAL A 565 -19.42 -4.75 -9.13
CA VAL A 565 -19.11 -4.63 -7.69
C VAL A 565 -18.31 -3.36 -7.42
N GLU A 566 -17.37 -2.98 -8.28
CA GLU A 566 -16.61 -1.74 -8.16
C GLU A 566 -17.50 -0.50 -8.37
N GLN A 567 -18.34 -0.51 -9.40
CA GLN A 567 -19.31 0.56 -9.63
C GLN A 567 -20.29 0.68 -8.46
N LEU A 568 -20.77 -0.43 -7.92
CA LEU A 568 -21.63 -0.44 -6.75
C LEU A 568 -20.88 0.12 -5.53
N ALA A 569 -19.64 -0.31 -5.29
CA ALA A 569 -18.81 0.21 -4.20
C ALA A 569 -18.58 1.72 -4.28
N THR A 570 -18.57 2.31 -5.49
CA THR A 570 -18.50 3.78 -5.65
C THR A 570 -19.83 4.51 -5.45
N LYS A 571 -20.97 3.81 -5.58
CA LYS A 571 -22.33 4.38 -5.49
C LYS A 571 -22.97 4.18 -4.12
N VAL A 572 -22.45 3.27 -3.31
CA VAL A 572 -22.94 2.95 -1.98
C VAL A 572 -22.40 3.98 -0.98
N GLU A 573 -23.30 4.72 -0.34
CA GLU A 573 -22.96 5.73 0.67
C GLU A 573 -22.79 5.11 2.06
N SER A 574 -23.27 3.87 2.25
CA SER A 574 -23.24 3.15 3.51
C SER A 574 -21.90 2.48 3.81
N GLU A 575 -21.25 2.89 4.91
CA GLU A 575 -20.10 2.15 5.48
C GLU A 575 -20.44 0.69 5.82
N ALA A 576 -21.69 0.37 6.18
CA ALA A 576 -22.09 -0.99 6.57
C ALA A 576 -22.04 -1.98 5.40
N LEU A 577 -22.14 -1.50 4.16
CA LEU A 577 -22.06 -2.32 2.95
C LEU A 577 -20.68 -2.31 2.32
N SER A 578 -19.81 -1.38 2.73
CA SER A 578 -18.42 -1.32 2.25
C SER A 578 -17.64 -2.60 2.56
N ALA A 579 -17.73 -3.12 3.78
CA ALA A 579 -16.96 -4.29 4.21
C ALA A 579 -17.39 -5.58 3.46
N PRO A 580 -18.68 -5.93 3.35
CA PRO A 580 -19.06 -7.11 2.58
C PRO A 580 -18.79 -6.97 1.07
N LEU A 581 -18.90 -5.75 0.49
CA LEU A 581 -18.53 -5.52 -0.91
C LEU A 581 -17.02 -5.68 -1.16
N ILE A 582 -16.18 -5.26 -0.20
CA ILE A 582 -14.74 -5.52 -0.25
C ILE A 582 -14.46 -7.02 -0.17
N THR A 583 -15.12 -7.74 0.74
CA THR A 583 -14.98 -9.20 0.85
C THR A 583 -15.37 -9.90 -0.45
N LEU A 584 -16.54 -9.56 -1.01
CA LEU A 584 -17.01 -10.11 -2.28
C LEU A 584 -16.05 -9.81 -3.44
N LYS A 585 -15.52 -8.57 -3.52
CA LYS A 585 -14.49 -8.21 -4.49
C LYS A 585 -13.24 -9.07 -4.33
N GLN A 586 -12.77 -9.29 -3.10
CA GLN A 586 -11.60 -10.13 -2.82
C GLN A 586 -11.84 -11.60 -3.20
N GLU A 587 -13.03 -12.13 -2.94
CA GLU A 587 -13.43 -13.49 -3.34
C GLU A 587 -13.44 -13.62 -4.87
N LEU A 588 -14.08 -12.69 -5.59
CA LEU A 588 -14.09 -12.68 -7.05
C LEU A 588 -12.68 -12.54 -7.65
N GLN A 589 -11.84 -11.67 -7.09
CA GLN A 589 -10.44 -11.54 -7.52
C GLN A 589 -9.62 -12.80 -7.26
N THR A 590 -9.87 -13.48 -6.14
CA THR A 590 -9.20 -14.75 -5.81
C THR A 590 -9.62 -15.84 -6.79
N TYR A 591 -10.92 -15.93 -7.07
CA TYR A 591 -11.48 -16.87 -8.05
C TYR A 591 -10.91 -16.63 -9.46
N GLN A 592 -10.85 -15.37 -9.91
CA GLN A 592 -10.26 -14.99 -11.20
C GLN A 592 -8.76 -15.32 -11.27
N LYS A 593 -7.98 -15.03 -10.22
CA LYS A 593 -6.55 -15.34 -10.16
C LYS A 593 -6.30 -16.84 -10.19
N GLU A 594 -7.12 -17.64 -9.51
CA GLU A 594 -7.01 -19.10 -9.56
C GLU A 594 -7.29 -19.62 -10.96
N PHE A 595 -8.35 -19.12 -11.61
CA PHE A 595 -8.65 -19.44 -13.01
C PHE A 595 -7.49 -19.11 -13.95
N GLN A 596 -6.96 -17.89 -13.89
CA GLN A 596 -5.82 -17.45 -14.71
C GLN A 596 -4.57 -18.31 -14.47
N ARG A 597 -4.29 -18.66 -13.21
CA ARG A 597 -3.16 -19.52 -12.85
C ARG A 597 -3.31 -20.91 -13.45
N ARG A 598 -4.49 -21.53 -13.36
CA ARG A 598 -4.73 -22.86 -13.93
C ARG A 598 -4.79 -22.85 -15.45
N ARG A 599 -5.33 -21.79 -16.06
CA ARG A 599 -5.26 -21.56 -17.51
C ARG A 599 -3.81 -21.45 -17.99
N ALA A 600 -2.97 -20.70 -17.28
CA ALA A 600 -1.55 -20.58 -17.60
C ALA A 600 -0.82 -21.93 -17.48
N LEU A 601 -1.14 -22.71 -16.44
CA LEU A 601 -0.63 -24.07 -16.29
C LEU A 601 -1.05 -24.94 -17.48
N LEU A 602 -2.34 -24.96 -17.83
CA LEU A 602 -2.86 -25.70 -18.98
C LEU A 602 -2.12 -25.33 -20.28
N SER A 603 -1.90 -24.04 -20.53
CA SER A 603 -1.18 -23.56 -21.72
C SER A 603 0.30 -24.00 -21.77
N SER A 604 0.88 -24.39 -20.63
CA SER A 604 2.26 -24.87 -20.54
C SER A 604 2.41 -26.39 -20.69
N MET A 605 1.33 -27.17 -20.58
CA MET A 605 1.39 -28.64 -20.55
C MET A 605 1.59 -29.30 -21.92
N GLY A 606 1.51 -28.54 -23.02
CA GLY A 606 1.68 -29.09 -24.38
C GLY A 606 0.56 -30.06 -24.77
N LEU A 607 0.78 -30.84 -25.83
CA LEU A 607 -0.15 -31.86 -26.33
C LEU A 607 -0.01 -33.17 -25.54
N GLY A 608 -1.08 -33.65 -24.90
CA GLY A 608 -1.12 -34.97 -24.27
C GLY A 608 -2.40 -35.26 -23.48
N ASP A 609 -2.50 -36.47 -22.92
CA ASP A 609 -3.65 -36.86 -22.10
C ASP A 609 -3.72 -36.05 -20.78
N GLU A 610 -2.56 -35.68 -20.24
CA GLU A 610 -2.49 -34.86 -19.01
C GLU A 610 -3.05 -33.44 -19.22
N SER A 611 -2.74 -32.79 -20.34
CA SER A 611 -3.30 -31.47 -20.67
C SER A 611 -4.80 -31.57 -20.91
N PHE A 612 -5.27 -32.65 -21.54
CA PHE A 612 -6.69 -32.88 -21.79
C PHE A 612 -7.48 -33.15 -20.49
N ALA A 613 -6.92 -33.93 -19.56
CA ALA A 613 -7.51 -34.14 -18.23
C ALA A 613 -7.55 -32.85 -17.41
N ALA A 614 -6.46 -32.05 -17.44
CA ALA A 614 -6.40 -30.74 -16.78
C ALA A 614 -7.43 -29.76 -17.37
N ALA A 615 -7.64 -29.80 -18.70
CA ALA A 615 -8.67 -29.03 -19.38
C ALA A 615 -10.09 -29.39 -18.93
N ARG A 616 -10.41 -30.70 -18.79
CA ARG A 616 -11.70 -31.14 -18.25
C ARG A 616 -11.92 -30.67 -16.82
N GLN A 617 -10.90 -30.82 -15.96
CA GLN A 617 -10.97 -30.35 -14.58
C GLN A 617 -11.16 -28.82 -14.50
N LEU A 618 -10.41 -28.05 -15.30
CA LEU A 618 -10.55 -26.60 -15.38
C LEU A 618 -11.98 -26.21 -15.82
N ARG A 619 -12.53 -26.92 -16.80
CA ARG A 619 -13.90 -26.67 -17.27
C ARG A 619 -14.95 -26.99 -16.23
N GLU A 620 -14.83 -28.10 -15.49
CA GLU A 620 -15.77 -28.49 -14.44
C GLU A 620 -15.76 -27.48 -13.28
N GLU A 621 -14.59 -27.16 -12.74
CA GLU A 621 -14.43 -26.27 -11.59
C GLU A 621 -14.82 -24.81 -11.90
N PHE A 622 -14.65 -24.38 -13.15
CA PHE A 622 -14.92 -23.01 -13.60
C PHE A 622 -16.03 -22.94 -14.65
N SER A 623 -16.96 -23.91 -14.65
CA SER A 623 -18.12 -23.98 -15.55
C SER A 623 -18.97 -22.71 -15.60
N LYS A 624 -18.88 -21.89 -14.55
CA LYS A 624 -19.57 -20.62 -14.36
C LYS A 624 -18.86 -19.41 -14.98
N LEU A 625 -17.70 -19.58 -15.61
CA LEU A 625 -16.94 -18.51 -16.29
C LEU A 625 -16.99 -18.70 -17.82
N PRO A 626 -18.12 -18.37 -18.48
CA PRO A 626 -18.31 -18.61 -19.91
C PRO A 626 -17.17 -18.04 -20.77
N SER A 627 -16.93 -16.74 -20.68
CA SER A 627 -15.93 -16.04 -21.49
C SER A 627 -14.50 -16.43 -21.12
N GLY A 628 -14.24 -16.72 -19.84
CA GLY A 628 -12.96 -17.28 -19.39
C GLY A 628 -12.66 -18.61 -20.09
N LEU A 629 -13.65 -19.52 -20.15
CA LEU A 629 -13.52 -20.83 -20.80
C LEU A 629 -13.46 -20.74 -22.33
N GLU A 630 -14.12 -19.76 -22.95
CA GLU A 630 -13.99 -19.47 -24.39
C GLU A 630 -12.56 -19.04 -24.76
N MET A 631 -11.89 -18.30 -23.88
CA MET A 631 -10.49 -17.90 -24.06
C MET A 631 -9.47 -18.94 -23.60
N ALA A 632 -9.89 -20.01 -22.93
CA ALA A 632 -9.01 -21.09 -22.50
C ALA A 632 -8.95 -22.14 -23.60
N PHE A 633 -7.74 -22.56 -23.98
CA PHE A 633 -7.54 -23.50 -25.07
C PHE A 633 -6.75 -24.72 -24.58
N VAL A 634 -7.04 -25.87 -25.18
CA VAL A 634 -6.24 -27.10 -25.05
C VAL A 634 -5.76 -27.53 -26.43
N PRO A 635 -4.47 -27.87 -26.60
CA PRO A 635 -3.99 -28.38 -27.86
C PRO A 635 -4.57 -29.78 -28.14
N ILE A 636 -5.12 -29.97 -29.34
CA ILE A 636 -5.57 -31.26 -29.86
C ILE A 636 -4.86 -31.58 -31.18
N LYS A 637 -4.60 -32.86 -31.43
CA LYS A 637 -3.96 -33.35 -32.65
C LYS A 637 -5.03 -33.75 -33.67
N VAL A 638 -4.92 -33.23 -34.89
CA VAL A 638 -5.80 -33.59 -36.00
C VAL A 638 -5.06 -34.57 -36.90
N THR A 639 -5.65 -35.74 -37.12
CA THR A 639 -5.12 -36.81 -37.98
C THR A 639 -6.10 -37.12 -39.10
N SER A 640 -5.60 -37.57 -40.24
CA SER A 640 -6.45 -38.04 -41.33
C SER A 640 -5.91 -39.31 -41.98
N GLU A 641 -6.79 -40.06 -42.62
CA GLU A 641 -6.46 -41.19 -43.49
C GLU A 641 -7.02 -40.93 -44.90
N PRO A 642 -6.16 -40.81 -45.94
CA PRO A 642 -4.69 -40.76 -45.88
C PRO A 642 -4.15 -39.47 -45.23
N SER A 643 -2.89 -39.50 -44.78
CA SER A 643 -2.18 -38.36 -44.19
C SER A 643 -1.74 -37.33 -45.23
N GLY A 644 -1.33 -36.14 -44.80
CA GLY A 644 -0.88 -35.04 -45.66
C GLY A 644 -2.00 -34.06 -46.03
N ALA A 645 -3.17 -34.20 -45.40
CA ALA A 645 -4.30 -33.31 -45.65
C ALA A 645 -4.07 -31.93 -45.04
N THR A 646 -4.52 -30.90 -45.75
CA THR A 646 -4.55 -29.52 -45.28
C THR A 646 -5.74 -29.34 -44.35
N VAL A 647 -5.52 -28.69 -43.21
CA VAL A 647 -6.56 -28.43 -42.21
C VAL A 647 -6.92 -26.95 -42.26
N THR A 648 -8.20 -26.62 -42.34
CA THR A 648 -8.71 -25.27 -42.14
C THR A 648 -9.61 -25.22 -40.91
N VAL A 649 -9.60 -24.07 -40.25
CA VAL A 649 -10.24 -23.85 -38.95
C VAL A 649 -11.03 -22.55 -39.07
N ASP A 650 -12.35 -22.62 -39.00
CA ASP A 650 -13.26 -21.49 -39.24
C ASP A 650 -12.92 -20.72 -40.53
N GLY A 651 -12.56 -21.48 -41.58
CA GLY A 651 -12.17 -20.94 -42.90
C GLY A 651 -10.73 -20.41 -42.99
N VAL A 652 -9.93 -20.49 -41.93
CA VAL A 652 -8.51 -20.10 -41.93
C VAL A 652 -7.62 -21.32 -42.13
N GLU A 653 -6.78 -21.29 -43.17
CA GLU A 653 -5.84 -22.38 -43.45
C GLU A 653 -4.73 -22.47 -42.40
N PHE A 654 -4.49 -23.69 -41.90
CA PHE A 654 -3.48 -23.97 -40.90
C PHE A 654 -2.18 -24.42 -41.57
N ASN A 655 -1.04 -23.79 -41.22
CA ASN A 655 0.27 -24.00 -41.87
C ASN A 655 0.88 -25.42 -41.70
N ARG A 656 0.15 -26.38 -41.14
CA ARG A 656 0.63 -27.75 -40.89
C ARG A 656 -0.40 -28.74 -41.43
N GLN A 657 0.09 -29.80 -42.07
CA GLN A 657 -0.73 -30.89 -42.61
C GLN A 657 -0.88 -32.03 -41.59
N THR A 658 -1.88 -32.89 -41.76
CA THR A 658 -2.02 -34.11 -40.96
C THR A 658 -0.84 -35.07 -41.18
N PRO A 659 -0.34 -35.77 -40.15
CA PRO A 659 -0.86 -35.87 -38.80
C PRO A 659 -0.32 -34.81 -37.82
N ASP A 660 0.55 -33.90 -38.24
CA ASP A 660 1.25 -32.96 -37.35
C ASP A 660 0.49 -31.64 -37.10
N ALA A 661 -0.72 -31.53 -37.66
CA ALA A 661 -1.65 -30.45 -37.39
C ALA A 661 -2.10 -30.48 -35.92
N THR A 662 -1.79 -29.42 -35.18
CA THR A 662 -2.21 -29.22 -33.79
C THR A 662 -3.10 -27.99 -33.70
N LEU A 663 -4.34 -28.17 -33.25
CA LEU A 663 -5.33 -27.12 -33.10
C LEU A 663 -5.42 -26.71 -31.62
N ASN A 664 -5.62 -25.42 -31.34
CA ASN A 664 -6.01 -24.94 -30.02
C ASN A 664 -7.55 -24.99 -29.89
N MET A 665 -8.08 -26.03 -29.23
CA MET A 665 -9.52 -26.20 -29.01
C MET A 665 -9.98 -25.36 -27.81
N PRO A 666 -10.94 -24.43 -27.96
CA PRO A 666 -11.50 -23.69 -26.82
C PRO A 666 -12.24 -24.63 -25.87
N LEU A 667 -12.18 -24.38 -24.57
CA LEU A 667 -12.87 -25.22 -23.58
C LEU A 667 -14.39 -25.03 -23.56
N ARG A 668 -14.88 -23.91 -24.12
CA ARG A 668 -16.30 -23.61 -24.35
C ARG A 668 -16.48 -23.01 -25.73
N GLY A 669 -17.52 -23.44 -26.44
CA GLY A 669 -17.76 -23.12 -27.85
C GLY A 669 -17.46 -24.31 -28.77
N SER A 670 -17.64 -24.10 -30.06
CA SER A 670 -17.33 -25.05 -31.12
C SER A 670 -16.42 -24.40 -32.16
N VAL A 671 -15.66 -25.23 -32.87
CA VAL A 671 -14.77 -24.82 -33.96
C VAL A 671 -15.08 -25.67 -35.19
N ARG A 672 -15.28 -25.04 -36.34
CA ARG A 672 -15.50 -25.74 -37.61
C ARG A 672 -14.15 -26.14 -38.19
N VAL A 673 -13.89 -27.45 -38.24
CA VAL A 673 -12.64 -28.00 -38.80
C VAL A 673 -12.93 -28.65 -40.14
N GLU A 674 -12.26 -28.19 -41.18
CA GLU A 674 -12.31 -28.80 -42.51
C GLU A 674 -10.95 -29.43 -42.84
N VAL A 675 -10.97 -30.64 -43.36
CA VAL A 675 -9.79 -31.38 -43.76
C VAL A 675 -9.91 -31.72 -45.25
N TRP A 676 -8.93 -31.29 -46.02
CA TRP A 676 -8.91 -31.46 -47.48
C TRP A 676 -7.57 -31.99 -47.96
N LEU A 677 -7.63 -32.94 -48.90
CA LEU A 677 -6.47 -33.49 -49.60
C LEU A 677 -6.78 -33.52 -51.10
N ALA A 678 -5.74 -33.32 -51.92
CA ALA A 678 -5.83 -33.52 -53.36
C ALA A 678 -6.37 -34.92 -53.67
N ASP A 679 -7.25 -35.03 -54.68
CA ASP A 679 -7.92 -36.27 -55.09
C ASP A 679 -8.86 -36.92 -54.04
N HIS A 680 -9.20 -36.20 -52.96
CA HIS A 680 -10.15 -36.66 -51.93
C HIS A 680 -11.28 -35.65 -51.65
N GLU A 681 -12.41 -36.14 -51.15
CA GLU A 681 -13.54 -35.34 -50.69
C GLU A 681 -13.17 -34.55 -49.45
N THR A 682 -13.58 -33.27 -49.40
CA THR A 682 -13.40 -32.42 -48.21
C THR A 682 -14.32 -32.92 -47.11
N ARG A 683 -13.77 -33.17 -45.92
CA ARG A 683 -14.56 -33.48 -44.73
C ARG A 683 -14.60 -32.29 -43.80
N GLU A 684 -15.80 -31.94 -43.37
CA GLU A 684 -16.06 -30.90 -42.37
C GLU A 684 -16.65 -31.54 -41.12
N ARG A 685 -16.18 -31.10 -39.95
CA ARG A 685 -16.77 -31.44 -38.67
C ARG A 685 -16.73 -30.24 -37.74
N GLU A 686 -17.87 -29.92 -37.14
CA GLU A 686 -17.93 -29.02 -36.00
C GLU A 686 -17.47 -29.78 -34.76
N LEU A 687 -16.42 -29.27 -34.10
CA LEU A 687 -15.84 -29.90 -32.92
C LEU A 687 -16.13 -29.04 -31.69
N SER A 688 -16.76 -29.64 -30.68
CA SER A 688 -16.91 -29.05 -29.35
C SER A 688 -16.07 -29.83 -28.35
N PHE A 689 -15.51 -29.15 -27.33
CA PHE A 689 -14.69 -29.83 -26.32
C PHE A 689 -15.45 -30.93 -25.55
N ASP A 690 -16.78 -30.84 -25.44
CA ASP A 690 -17.62 -31.85 -24.78
C ASP A 690 -17.69 -33.17 -25.54
N GLU A 691 -17.61 -33.11 -26.87
CA GLU A 691 -17.71 -34.27 -27.74
C GLU A 691 -16.36 -34.99 -27.91
N LEU A 692 -15.28 -34.41 -27.41
CA LEU A 692 -13.95 -34.99 -27.51
C LEU A 692 -13.72 -36.05 -26.44
N GLU A 693 -13.43 -37.26 -26.88
CA GLU A 693 -13.06 -38.37 -26.00
C GLU A 693 -11.60 -38.28 -25.53
N GLY A 694 -10.73 -37.63 -26.30
CA GLY A 694 -9.31 -37.46 -26.00
C GLY A 694 -8.63 -36.36 -26.85
N PRO A 695 -7.29 -36.20 -26.74
CA PRO A 695 -6.56 -35.13 -27.41
C PRO A 695 -6.33 -35.36 -28.91
N VAL A 696 -6.88 -36.42 -29.50
CA VAL A 696 -6.71 -36.77 -30.92
C VAL A 696 -8.06 -36.86 -31.62
N VAL A 697 -8.19 -36.16 -32.75
CA VAL A 697 -9.35 -36.22 -33.63
C VAL A 697 -8.93 -36.81 -34.97
N HIS A 698 -9.72 -37.76 -35.46
CA HIS A 698 -9.45 -38.49 -36.69
C HIS A 698 -10.49 -38.19 -37.78
N PHE A 699 -10.01 -38.02 -39.02
CA PHE A 699 -10.82 -37.77 -40.21
C PHE A 699 -10.52 -38.82 -41.30
N GLU A 700 -11.54 -39.55 -41.75
CA GLU A 700 -11.43 -40.46 -42.90
C GLU A 700 -11.83 -39.71 -44.19
N LEU A 701 -10.90 -39.59 -45.13
CA LEU A 701 -11.11 -38.91 -46.42
C LEU A 701 -11.39 -39.94 -47.52
N GLU A 702 -12.48 -39.75 -48.26
CA GLU A 702 -12.84 -40.64 -49.38
C GLU A 702 -12.24 -40.12 -50.70
N PRO A 703 -11.73 -40.96 -51.61
CA PRO A 703 -11.20 -40.52 -52.90
C PRO A 703 -12.28 -39.89 -53.78
N LYS A 704 -12.01 -38.70 -54.35
CA LYS A 704 -12.86 -38.04 -55.36
C LYS A 704 -12.86 -38.87 -56.63
N GLY A 705 -14.00 -39.49 -56.94
CA GLY A 705 -14.18 -40.30 -58.16
C GLY A 705 -14.16 -41.80 -57.94
N GLY A 706 -14.64 -42.29 -56.79
CA GLY A 706 -14.83 -43.71 -56.53
C GLY A 706 -15.44 -44.45 -57.74
N ARG A 707 -14.69 -45.45 -58.25
CA ARG A 707 -15.21 -46.54 -59.07
C ARG A 707 -16.52 -47.08 -58.48
N PRO A 708 -17.47 -47.58 -59.30
CA PRO A 708 -18.77 -48.03 -58.85
C PRO A 708 -18.66 -48.99 -57.66
N ARG A 709 -19.33 -48.60 -56.58
CA ARG A 709 -19.58 -49.35 -55.35
C ARG A 709 -19.82 -50.83 -55.68
N PRO A 710 -18.91 -51.78 -55.34
CA PRO A 710 -19.22 -53.18 -55.48
C PRO A 710 -20.45 -53.50 -54.62
N THR A 711 -21.45 -54.07 -55.28
CA THR A 711 -22.72 -54.53 -54.72
C THR A 711 -22.47 -55.28 -53.42
N ARG A 712 -23.12 -54.83 -52.34
CA ARG A 712 -23.06 -55.49 -51.02
C ARG A 712 -23.40 -56.97 -51.18
N THR A 713 -22.41 -57.83 -51.03
CA THR A 713 -22.62 -59.24 -50.72
C THR A 713 -23.29 -59.31 -49.34
N PRO A 714 -24.39 -60.07 -49.15
CA PRO A 714 -25.09 -60.15 -47.87
C PRO A 714 -24.15 -60.75 -46.82
N LYS A 715 -23.81 -59.94 -45.80
CA LYS A 715 -23.03 -60.41 -44.65
C LYS A 715 -23.94 -61.29 -43.77
N PRO A 716 -23.50 -62.49 -43.36
CA PRO A 716 -24.30 -63.45 -42.62
C PRO A 716 -24.74 -62.92 -41.26
N ARG A 717 -25.96 -63.32 -40.89
CA ARG A 717 -26.62 -63.10 -39.60
C ARG A 717 -25.68 -63.47 -38.43
N PRO A 718 -25.37 -62.55 -37.52
CA PRO A 718 -24.61 -62.89 -36.33
C PRO A 718 -25.45 -63.74 -35.39
N THR A 719 -24.92 -64.94 -35.14
CA THR A 719 -25.31 -65.90 -34.10
C THR A 719 -25.26 -65.24 -32.73
N ARG A 720 -26.29 -65.47 -31.92
CA ARG A 720 -26.34 -65.09 -30.50
C ARG A 720 -25.15 -65.72 -29.76
N SER A 721 -24.40 -64.90 -29.03
CA SER A 721 -23.43 -65.35 -28.03
C SER A 721 -23.07 -64.19 -27.08
N PRO A 722 -22.62 -64.48 -25.85
CA PRO A 722 -23.52 -64.70 -24.72
C PRO A 722 -23.52 -63.51 -23.75
N THR A 723 -24.54 -63.50 -22.89
CA THR A 723 -24.71 -62.62 -21.74
C THR A 723 -23.40 -62.44 -20.95
N PRO A 724 -22.91 -61.21 -20.73
CA PRO A 724 -21.78 -60.99 -19.85
C PRO A 724 -22.22 -61.28 -18.40
N THR A 725 -21.62 -62.32 -17.83
CA THR A 725 -21.66 -62.65 -16.41
C THR A 725 -21.05 -61.49 -15.62
N ARG A 726 -21.76 -61.04 -14.59
CA ARG A 726 -21.30 -60.03 -13.62
C ARG A 726 -19.91 -60.39 -13.10
N SER A 727 -18.92 -59.56 -13.41
CA SER A 727 -17.61 -59.59 -12.76
C SER A 727 -17.73 -58.95 -11.36
N PRO A 728 -17.17 -59.56 -10.30
CA PRO A 728 -17.36 -59.12 -8.93
C PRO A 728 -16.65 -57.81 -8.62
N SER A 729 -17.36 -56.96 -7.87
CA SER A 729 -16.91 -55.67 -7.35
C SER A 729 -15.53 -55.78 -6.67
N PRO A 730 -14.54 -54.93 -7.03
CA PRO A 730 -13.28 -54.89 -6.32
C PRO A 730 -13.50 -54.33 -4.91
N LYS A 731 -13.03 -55.08 -3.91
CA LYS A 731 -12.94 -54.66 -2.50
C LYS A 731 -12.20 -53.32 -2.38
N PRO A 732 -12.69 -52.38 -1.56
CA PRO A 732 -12.07 -51.06 -1.42
C PRO A 732 -10.66 -51.20 -0.84
N THR A 733 -9.65 -50.85 -1.64
CA THR A 733 -8.28 -50.71 -1.18
C THR A 733 -8.17 -49.43 -0.34
N ARG A 734 -7.65 -49.54 0.88
CA ARG A 734 -7.43 -48.40 1.78
C ARG A 734 -6.55 -47.35 1.10
N LYS A 735 -7.06 -46.12 0.98
CA LYS A 735 -6.31 -44.93 0.55
C LYS A 735 -5.01 -44.81 1.36
N PRO A 736 -3.83 -44.72 0.73
CA PRO A 736 -2.60 -44.36 1.43
C PRO A 736 -2.74 -42.92 1.94
N ARG A 737 -2.45 -42.74 3.23
CA ARG A 737 -2.43 -41.44 3.91
C ARG A 737 -1.31 -40.60 3.28
N PRO A 738 -1.59 -39.38 2.76
CA PRO A 738 -0.55 -38.57 2.16
C PRO A 738 0.52 -38.21 3.18
N ARG A 739 1.77 -38.44 2.78
CA ARG A 739 2.97 -38.03 3.51
C ARG A 739 3.07 -36.50 3.41
N PRO A 740 3.24 -35.75 4.51
CA PRO A 740 3.36 -34.30 4.45
C PRO A 740 4.61 -33.93 3.64
N SER A 741 4.40 -33.20 2.55
CA SER A 741 5.49 -32.54 1.82
C SER A 741 5.86 -31.24 2.55
N PRO A 742 7.14 -30.84 2.55
CA PRO A 742 7.64 -29.73 3.38
C PRO A 742 6.96 -28.42 2.99
N THR A 743 6.38 -27.76 3.98
CA THR A 743 5.72 -26.47 3.85
C THR A 743 6.73 -25.43 3.37
N ARG A 744 6.43 -24.80 2.23
CA ARG A 744 7.21 -23.69 1.67
C ARG A 744 6.98 -22.45 2.53
N SER A 745 8.06 -21.85 3.01
CA SER A 745 8.12 -20.69 3.91
C SER A 745 7.21 -19.53 3.48
N LYS A 746 6.36 -19.07 4.40
CA LYS A 746 5.53 -17.86 4.27
C LYS A 746 6.40 -16.59 4.30
N PRO A 747 5.92 -15.44 3.80
CA PRO A 747 6.65 -14.18 3.88
C PRO A 747 6.92 -13.79 5.34
N ALA A 748 8.15 -13.35 5.61
CA ALA A 748 8.61 -12.92 6.94
C ALA A 748 7.79 -11.72 7.44
N TYR A 749 7.12 -11.87 8.57
CA TYR A 749 6.52 -10.75 9.30
C TYR A 749 7.59 -10.08 10.18
N VAL A 750 7.52 -8.76 10.28
CA VAL A 750 8.50 -7.92 10.98
C VAL A 750 7.96 -7.59 12.38
N ALA A 751 8.68 -7.99 13.43
CA ALA A 751 8.35 -7.68 14.82
C ALA A 751 9.04 -6.38 15.26
N GLN A 752 8.26 -5.39 15.73
CA GLN A 752 8.79 -4.22 16.44
C GLN A 752 8.73 -4.48 17.94
N VAL A 753 9.89 -4.43 18.62
CA VAL A 753 9.98 -4.47 20.09
C VAL A 753 10.11 -3.03 20.58
N GLU A 754 9.18 -2.55 21.39
CA GLU A 754 9.20 -1.19 21.96
C GLU A 754 9.67 -1.23 23.42
N LEU A 755 10.86 -0.68 23.71
CA LEU A 755 11.36 -0.52 25.08
C LEU A 755 10.88 0.83 25.67
N ARG A 756 10.18 0.80 26.82
CA ARG A 756 9.71 2.01 27.54
C ARG A 756 10.48 2.27 28.84
N GLU A 757 10.43 3.52 29.29
CA GLU A 757 11.19 4.06 30.42
C GLU A 757 11.09 3.21 31.70
N GLY A 758 12.25 2.86 32.26
CA GLY A 758 12.40 2.32 33.61
C GLY A 758 13.64 2.89 34.28
N TYR A 759 13.57 3.17 35.58
CA TYR A 759 14.71 3.67 36.35
C TYR A 759 15.57 2.50 36.85
N LEU A 760 16.78 2.32 36.29
CA LEU A 760 17.83 1.51 36.91
C LEU A 760 18.72 2.42 37.77
N LYS A 761 18.54 2.36 39.09
CA LYS A 761 19.41 3.07 40.04
C LYS A 761 20.52 2.12 40.49
N GLY A 762 21.68 2.20 39.83
CA GLY A 762 22.88 1.41 40.12
C GLY A 762 23.22 0.37 39.05
N SER A 763 24.49 -0.01 38.95
CA SER A 763 24.93 -1.12 38.10
C SER A 763 24.24 -2.41 38.55
N PRO A 764 23.51 -3.11 37.66
CA PRO A 764 22.89 -4.38 38.04
C PRO A 764 23.96 -5.41 38.41
N PRO A 765 23.76 -6.26 39.44
CA PRO A 765 24.59 -7.43 39.66
C PRO A 765 24.58 -8.32 38.41
N ARG A 766 25.70 -9.00 38.11
CA ARG A 766 25.76 -10.01 37.04
C ARG A 766 24.63 -11.03 37.23
N GLY A 767 23.80 -11.24 36.20
CA GLY A 767 22.78 -12.31 36.17
C GLY A 767 21.34 -11.91 36.53
N MET A 768 20.96 -10.63 36.54
CA MET A 768 19.59 -10.23 36.87
C MET A 768 18.66 -10.27 35.64
N SER A 769 17.59 -11.06 35.71
CA SER A 769 16.51 -11.05 34.72
C SER A 769 15.52 -9.92 35.03
N VAL A 770 15.22 -9.08 34.04
CA VAL A 770 14.27 -7.95 34.20
C VAL A 770 13.06 -8.24 33.32
N THR A 771 11.86 -8.15 33.90
CA THR A 771 10.61 -8.32 33.15
C THR A 771 9.99 -6.94 32.90
N TYR A 772 9.58 -6.65 31.67
CA TYR A 772 8.92 -5.40 31.29
C TYR A 772 7.45 -5.65 30.93
N GLU A 773 6.56 -4.70 31.26
CA GLU A 773 5.15 -4.71 30.82
C GLU A 773 5.03 -4.03 29.45
N GLU A 774 4.60 -4.78 28.43
CA GLU A 774 4.29 -4.26 27.08
C GLU A 774 2.85 -3.75 26.98
N GLU A 775 2.67 -2.71 26.15
CA GLU A 775 1.37 -2.25 25.70
C GLU A 775 0.91 -3.12 24.50
N ARG A 776 0.28 -4.27 24.82
CA ARG A 776 -0.57 -5.13 23.97
C ARG A 776 -0.11 -5.50 22.53
N ASP A 777 -0.22 -6.80 22.26
CA ASP A 777 -0.50 -7.45 20.96
C ASP A 777 0.67 -8.02 20.11
N PHE A 778 1.66 -8.71 20.70
CA PHE A 778 2.50 -9.62 19.90
C PHE A 778 1.80 -10.97 19.64
N PHE A 779 1.20 -11.54 20.69
CA PHE A 779 0.24 -12.64 20.60
C PHE A 779 -1.09 -12.10 21.14
N LYS A 780 -1.99 -11.62 20.27
CA LYS A 780 -3.39 -11.42 20.68
C LYS A 780 -3.84 -12.70 21.37
N GLU A 781 -4.36 -12.56 22.60
CA GLU A 781 -4.96 -13.61 23.45
C GLU A 781 -5.20 -14.90 22.66
N ILE A 782 -4.29 -15.88 22.77
CA ILE A 782 -4.49 -17.16 22.09
C ILE A 782 -5.66 -17.81 22.81
N ARG A 783 -6.84 -17.71 22.20
CA ARG A 783 -8.05 -18.38 22.65
C ARG A 783 -7.89 -19.85 22.28
N LEU A 784 -7.49 -20.62 23.28
CA LEU A 784 -7.69 -22.05 23.29
C LEU A 784 -9.21 -22.33 23.41
N ASN A 785 -9.61 -23.59 23.60
CA ASN A 785 -11.01 -23.90 23.89
C ASN A 785 -11.60 -22.98 25.00
N ASN A 786 -12.93 -22.85 25.09
CA ASN A 786 -13.65 -21.85 25.92
C ASN A 786 -13.29 -21.80 27.42
N ARG A 787 -12.39 -22.67 27.89
CA ARG A 787 -11.90 -22.82 29.26
C ARG A 787 -10.53 -22.18 29.53
N TYR A 788 -9.70 -21.90 28.52
CA TYR A 788 -8.33 -21.38 28.74
C TYR A 788 -8.04 -20.08 27.95
N ARG A 789 -7.19 -19.22 28.53
CA ARG A 789 -6.59 -18.04 27.89
C ARG A 789 -5.09 -18.06 28.15
N VAL A 790 -4.27 -17.70 27.17
CA VAL A 790 -2.81 -17.66 27.35
C VAL A 790 -2.28 -16.25 27.14
N TYR A 791 -1.37 -15.84 28.03
CA TYR A 791 -0.55 -14.63 27.89
C TYR A 791 0.92 -15.03 27.78
N ILE A 792 1.63 -14.46 26.81
CA ILE A 792 3.04 -14.72 26.54
C ILE A 792 3.78 -13.39 26.63
N GLN A 793 4.89 -13.35 27.38
CA GLN A 793 5.75 -12.17 27.53
C GLN A 793 7.20 -12.55 27.23
N PRO A 794 7.99 -11.74 26.51
CA PRO A 794 9.42 -12.00 26.34
C PRO A 794 10.17 -11.84 27.67
N VAL A 795 11.19 -12.66 27.88
CA VAL A 795 12.14 -12.57 29.00
C VAL A 795 13.47 -12.07 28.46
N ASN A 796 13.97 -10.99 29.03
CA ASN A 796 15.23 -10.37 28.61
C ASN A 796 16.27 -10.40 29.75
N LEU A 797 17.53 -10.65 29.39
CA LEU A 797 18.72 -10.52 30.22
C LEU A 797 19.53 -9.31 29.75
N ILE A 798 20.00 -8.49 30.70
CA ILE A 798 20.85 -7.33 30.40
C ILE A 798 22.25 -7.60 30.96
N GLU A 799 23.26 -7.64 30.10
CA GLU A 799 24.66 -7.72 30.52
C GLU A 799 25.45 -6.54 29.95
N GLY A 800 25.83 -5.60 30.82
CA GLY A 800 26.51 -4.37 30.41
C GLY A 800 25.64 -3.50 29.48
N GLN A 801 26.12 -3.25 28.25
CA GLN A 801 25.42 -2.48 27.22
C GLN A 801 24.62 -3.38 26.26
N LYS A 802 24.41 -4.65 26.61
CA LYS A 802 23.80 -5.64 25.74
C LYS A 802 22.50 -6.15 26.35
N VAL A 803 21.44 -6.17 25.55
CA VAL A 803 20.16 -6.82 25.90
C VAL A 803 20.04 -8.10 25.09
N TYR A 804 19.76 -9.20 25.78
CA TYR A 804 19.56 -10.54 25.24
C TYR A 804 18.12 -10.96 25.51
N MET A 805 17.40 -11.42 24.49
CA MET A 805 16.12 -12.11 24.71
C MET A 805 16.40 -13.57 25.04
N THR A 806 16.18 -13.98 26.28
CA THR A 806 16.57 -15.30 26.79
C THR A 806 15.43 -16.30 26.84
N GLY A 807 14.17 -15.87 26.69
CA GLY A 807 13.05 -16.79 26.82
C GLY A 807 11.67 -16.16 26.65
N TRP A 808 10.64 -16.96 26.92
CA TRP A 808 9.25 -16.57 26.99
C TRP A 808 8.66 -16.92 28.36
N ARG A 809 7.95 -15.99 28.99
CA ARG A 809 7.11 -16.23 30.17
C ARG A 809 5.68 -16.46 29.72
N ILE A 810 5.17 -17.65 29.96
CA ILE A 810 3.81 -18.07 29.58
C ILE A 810 2.94 -18.16 30.83
N THR A 811 1.78 -17.49 30.80
CA THR A 811 0.77 -17.53 31.86
C THR A 811 -0.56 -18.03 31.29
N ILE A 812 -1.04 -19.17 31.78
CA ILE A 812 -2.35 -19.72 31.40
C ILE A 812 -3.39 -19.26 32.42
N TYR A 813 -4.52 -18.76 31.95
CA TYR A 813 -5.70 -18.45 32.76
C TYR A 813 -6.76 -19.51 32.51
N VAL A 814 -7.27 -20.10 33.59
CA VAL A 814 -8.33 -21.10 33.56
C VAL A 814 -9.65 -20.45 33.96
N ARG A 815 -10.71 -20.66 33.19
CA ARG A 815 -12.06 -20.20 33.52
C ARG A 815 -12.63 -21.09 34.62
N ARG A 816 -12.79 -20.54 35.82
CA ARG A 816 -13.47 -21.16 36.97
C ARG A 816 -14.78 -20.42 37.26
N ARG A 817 -15.61 -20.93 38.19
CA ARG A 817 -16.92 -20.31 38.54
C ARG A 817 -16.80 -18.83 38.95
N ALA A 818 -15.69 -18.45 39.57
CA ALA A 818 -15.42 -17.07 40.01
C ALA A 818 -14.72 -16.19 38.94
N GLY A 819 -14.64 -16.64 37.69
CA GLY A 819 -13.95 -15.94 36.61
C GLY A 819 -12.64 -16.59 36.19
N TRP A 820 -11.80 -15.82 35.48
CA TRP A 820 -10.49 -16.27 35.00
C TRP A 820 -9.47 -16.23 36.12
N LYS A 821 -8.88 -17.37 36.47
CA LYS A 821 -7.77 -17.44 37.44
C LYS A 821 -6.46 -17.76 36.73
N PRO A 822 -5.38 -16.97 36.93
CA PRO A 822 -4.07 -17.30 36.39
C PRO A 822 -3.50 -18.52 37.12
N GLU A 823 -2.91 -19.42 36.35
CA GLU A 823 -2.01 -20.47 36.84
C GLU A 823 -0.59 -19.91 36.95
N ARG A 824 0.27 -20.61 37.70
CA ARG A 824 1.64 -20.17 37.95
C ARG A 824 2.38 -19.98 36.62
N PRO A 825 2.94 -18.79 36.33
CA PRO A 825 3.65 -18.55 35.09
C PRO A 825 4.89 -19.45 34.99
N ARG A 826 5.20 -19.92 33.78
CA ARG A 826 6.42 -20.67 33.50
C ARG A 826 7.29 -19.92 32.50
N VAL A 827 8.60 -19.98 32.71
CA VAL A 827 9.59 -19.41 31.80
C VAL A 827 10.15 -20.55 30.96
N PHE A 828 10.14 -20.37 29.66
CA PHE A 828 10.73 -21.25 28.66
C PHE A 828 11.94 -20.53 28.08
N GLU A 829 13.14 -21.00 28.40
CA GLU A 829 14.38 -20.44 27.91
C GLU A 829 14.59 -20.83 26.43
N LEU A 830 15.16 -19.91 25.65
CA LEU A 830 15.58 -20.15 24.28
C LEU A 830 16.98 -20.78 24.29
N ASP A 831 17.27 -21.66 23.32
CA ASP A 831 18.63 -22.19 23.12
C ASP A 831 19.61 -21.02 22.87
N GLU A 832 20.81 -21.09 23.48
CA GLU A 832 21.88 -20.08 23.39
C GLU A 832 22.17 -19.64 21.95
N ARG A 833 21.96 -20.54 20.97
CA ARG A 833 22.13 -20.26 19.54
C ARG A 833 21.22 -19.17 18.97
N TYR A 834 20.18 -18.77 19.69
CA TYR A 834 19.19 -17.76 19.25
C TYR A 834 19.19 -16.49 20.10
N LEU A 835 20.15 -16.34 21.02
CA LEU A 835 20.39 -15.11 21.77
C LEU A 835 20.79 -13.99 20.81
N ARG A 836 19.86 -13.07 20.49
CA ARG A 836 20.18 -11.90 19.66
C ARG A 836 20.64 -10.73 20.49
N LEU A 837 21.75 -10.14 20.04
CA LEU A 837 22.47 -9.07 20.69
C LEU A 837 21.98 -7.70 20.21
N VAL A 838 21.51 -6.85 21.13
CA VAL A 838 21.36 -5.41 20.85
C VAL A 838 22.42 -4.65 21.64
N THR A 839 23.33 -3.96 20.95
CA THR A 839 24.39 -3.15 21.57
C THR A 839 23.92 -1.70 21.73
N LEU A 840 23.93 -1.18 22.96
CA LEU A 840 23.56 0.21 23.27
C LEU A 840 24.75 1.15 23.04
N HIS A 841 24.59 2.19 22.21
CA HIS A 841 25.63 3.19 21.98
C HIS A 841 25.74 4.21 23.14
N PRO A 842 26.95 4.72 23.44
CA PRO A 842 27.19 5.50 24.65
C PRO A 842 26.66 6.94 24.57
N GLY A 843 25.80 7.30 25.54
CA GLY A 843 25.49 8.68 25.94
C GLY A 843 25.49 8.75 27.48
N ARG A 844 26.15 9.75 28.06
CA ARG A 844 26.38 9.86 29.51
C ARG A 844 25.05 10.01 30.27
N LYS A 845 24.84 9.11 31.25
CA LYS A 845 23.60 8.80 31.98
C LYS A 845 22.58 8.06 31.12
N LEU A 846 22.33 6.79 31.47
CA LEU A 846 21.34 5.90 30.86
C LEU A 846 19.92 6.42 31.17
N HIS A 847 19.50 7.50 30.50
CA HIS A 847 18.09 7.73 30.20
C HIS A 847 17.79 6.86 28.98
N VAL A 848 17.09 5.74 29.17
CA VAL A 848 16.51 4.99 28.06
C VAL A 848 15.32 5.79 27.55
N GLY A 849 15.61 6.85 26.80
CA GLY A 849 14.62 7.50 25.94
C GLY A 849 14.19 6.47 24.91
N ARG A 850 12.86 6.24 24.84
CA ARG A 850 12.12 5.36 23.92
C ARG A 850 12.99 4.80 22.78
N PHE A 851 13.36 3.53 22.89
CA PHE A 851 14.16 2.84 21.88
C PHE A 851 13.26 1.83 21.15
N SER A 852 12.84 2.18 19.94
CA SER A 852 12.14 1.28 19.03
C SER A 852 13.14 0.79 17.98
N ARG A 853 13.75 -0.38 18.21
CA ARG A 853 14.45 -1.10 17.13
C ARG A 853 13.67 -2.35 16.79
N THR A 854 13.46 -2.53 15.50
CA THR A 854 12.87 -3.72 14.90
C THR A 854 13.84 -4.89 15.05
N VAL A 855 13.43 -5.96 15.74
CA VAL A 855 14.23 -7.19 15.84
C VAL A 855 13.59 -8.24 14.94
N HIS A 856 14.31 -8.67 13.90
CA HIS A 856 13.82 -9.71 12.99
C HIS A 856 13.84 -11.09 13.66
N LEU A 857 12.80 -11.46 14.40
CA LEU A 857 12.69 -12.79 15.00
C LEU A 857 12.31 -13.84 13.94
N ASP A 858 12.86 -15.04 14.05
CA ASP A 858 12.31 -16.21 13.36
C ASP A 858 11.00 -16.59 14.05
N LEU A 859 9.90 -16.14 13.46
CA LEU A 859 8.56 -16.24 14.01
C LEU A 859 8.04 -17.67 14.07
N GLU A 860 8.45 -18.55 13.15
CA GLU A 860 8.00 -19.94 13.17
C GLU A 860 8.59 -20.66 14.39
N TYR A 861 9.88 -20.44 14.66
CA TYR A 861 10.53 -21.02 15.84
C TYR A 861 10.00 -20.44 17.16
N ALA A 862 9.86 -19.10 17.25
CA ALA A 862 9.31 -18.47 18.44
C ALA A 862 7.88 -18.94 18.76
N ARG A 863 7.09 -19.19 17.71
CA ARG A 863 5.75 -19.75 17.82
C ARG A 863 5.78 -21.23 18.22
N GLU A 864 6.66 -22.03 17.65
CA GLU A 864 6.82 -23.45 17.98
C GLU A 864 7.18 -23.65 19.47
N VAL A 865 8.16 -22.89 19.98
CA VAL A 865 8.55 -22.93 21.40
C VAL A 865 7.39 -22.50 22.32
N ALA A 866 6.63 -21.47 21.92
CA ALA A 866 5.47 -21.03 22.67
C ALA A 866 4.33 -22.07 22.65
N GLU A 867 4.04 -22.68 21.50
CA GLU A 867 3.03 -23.73 21.34
C GLU A 867 3.38 -24.98 22.15
N GLU A 868 4.65 -25.42 22.11
CA GLU A 868 5.15 -26.55 22.92
C GLU A 868 5.03 -26.25 24.43
N GLY A 869 5.39 -25.04 24.85
CA GLY A 869 5.27 -24.61 26.24
C GLY A 869 3.81 -24.59 26.74
N ILE A 870 2.89 -24.11 25.89
CA ILE A 870 1.45 -24.13 26.16
C ILE A 870 0.95 -25.57 26.27
N GLU A 871 1.32 -26.45 25.34
CA GLU A 871 0.88 -27.85 25.33
C GLU A 871 1.33 -28.59 26.58
N ARG A 872 2.60 -28.44 27.00
CA ARG A 872 3.12 -29.03 28.24
C ARG A 872 2.35 -28.55 29.47
N MET A 873 2.07 -27.25 29.57
CA MET A 873 1.29 -26.69 30.69
C MET A 873 -0.16 -27.19 30.70
N LEU A 874 -0.80 -27.35 29.53
CA LEU A 874 -2.15 -27.89 29.43
C LEU A 874 -2.21 -29.38 29.83
N ILE A 875 -1.24 -30.19 29.42
CA ILE A 875 -1.15 -31.61 29.79
C ILE A 875 -1.03 -31.76 31.31
N GLU A 876 -0.20 -30.95 31.96
CA GLU A 876 -0.06 -30.96 33.42
C GLU A 876 -1.34 -30.53 34.14
N LEU A 877 -2.01 -29.47 33.66
CA LEU A 877 -3.29 -29.04 34.21
C LEU A 877 -4.36 -30.13 34.09
N GLN A 878 -4.42 -30.81 32.95
CA GLN A 878 -5.35 -31.94 32.75
C GLN A 878 -5.03 -33.14 33.65
N ARG A 879 -3.74 -33.40 33.94
CA ARG A 879 -3.32 -34.45 34.88
C ARG A 879 -3.62 -34.07 36.33
N GLY A 880 -3.49 -32.79 36.67
CA GLY A 880 -3.84 -32.25 37.99
C GLY A 880 -5.34 -32.26 38.27
N GLU A 881 -6.19 -32.05 37.25
CA GLU A 881 -7.65 -32.12 37.39
C GLU A 881 -8.20 -33.57 37.49
N ARG A 882 -7.42 -34.58 37.11
CA ARG A 882 -7.79 -36.00 37.21
C ARG A 882 -7.37 -36.64 38.55
N ARG A 883 -6.57 -35.94 39.35
CA ARG A 883 -6.23 -36.29 40.72
C ARG A 883 -7.12 -35.51 41.67
#